data_AF-A0A2G5D1B1-F1
#
_entry.id   AF-A0A2G5D1B1-F1
#
_cell.length_a   1.000
_cell.length_b   1.000
_cell.length_c   1.000
_cell.angle_alpha   90.00
_cell.angle_beta   90.00
_cell.angle_gamma   90.00
#
_symmetry.space_group_name_H-M   'P 1'
#
loop_
_entity.id
_entity.type
_entity.pdbx_description
1 polymer ?
#
loop_
_entity_poly.entity_id
_entity_poly.type
_entity_poly.pdbx_seq_one_letter_code
_entity_poly.pdbx_strand_id
1 'polypeptide(L)'
;MPRLVSVHDEGRDMWQVYLDLKEFHTALVHCRDPFQRDQVYLVQADAAFSAKQYFRAASFYSKITYVLSFEEITLRFISNGEQDALRTFLLRKLDNLTTDDKCQITMISTWLTELYLDKINRLLLEDDTASKNQNSEYRSIIQEFRAFLSDSKDVLDEETTMRLLESYGRVDELVYFASLKEHYEIVIHHYIQQGEAKKALEVLQKPTVPIDLQYKVAPDLIMLDAYETVESWMVTNNLNPRRLIPAMMRYSSEPHAKNETHEVIKYLEFCVHRLLNEDTGVHNLLLSLYAKQEDDSALLRFLQCKFGKGRTNGPEFFYDPKYALRLCLKEKRMRACVHIYSMMFMHEEAVALALQVDPELAMAEADKVEDDEDLRKKLWLMVAKHVIEQEKGTKRENIRKAIAFLKETDGLLKIEDILPFFPDFALIDDFKEAICSSLEDYNKQIEQLKQEMNDATHGADNIRNDISSLAQRYAVIEHDEGCGVCGRKILTVGGTSQMTRGYTAVGPMAPFYVFPCGHAFHAQCLIAHITRCGDQTQAEYILDLQKQLTLLGNEMRDSNGTITEEESITSMTPADKLRLQLDDAIASECPFCGDLMIREISLPFVLPAEAEYASTWDITAPQFLGGQKSLPIVI
;
A
#
# COMPACT_ATOMS: atom_id res chain seq x y z
N MET A 1 108.65 1.99 -39.14
CA MET A 1 107.63 0.95 -38.96
C MET A 1 106.30 1.65 -38.72
N PRO A 2 105.31 1.46 -39.60
CA PRO A 2 104.12 2.30 -39.71
C PRO A 2 103.18 2.06 -38.53
N ARG A 3 102.50 3.12 -38.06
CA ARG A 3 101.30 2.99 -37.24
C ARG A 3 100.24 2.29 -38.08
N LEU A 4 100.02 1.01 -37.81
CA LEU A 4 98.84 0.28 -38.25
C LEU A 4 97.62 1.03 -37.70
N VAL A 5 96.95 1.79 -38.58
CA VAL A 5 95.57 2.20 -38.34
C VAL A 5 94.75 0.93 -38.55
N SER A 6 94.40 0.26 -37.46
CA SER A 6 93.39 -0.79 -37.49
C SER A 6 92.06 -0.13 -37.83
N VAL A 7 91.64 -0.24 -39.09
CA VAL A 7 90.30 0.15 -39.52
C VAL A 7 89.33 -0.83 -38.86
N HIS A 8 88.84 -0.46 -37.69
CA HIS A 8 87.73 -1.14 -37.06
C HIS A 8 86.46 -0.45 -37.56
N ASP A 9 85.71 -1.20 -38.38
CA ASP A 9 84.32 -0.93 -38.77
C ASP A 9 84.10 0.02 -39.97
N GLU A 10 84.49 -0.40 -41.19
CA GLU A 10 84.20 0.28 -42.47
C GLU A 10 82.70 0.56 -42.69
N GLY A 11 81.83 -0.22 -42.03
CA GLY A 11 80.37 -0.05 -42.13
C GLY A 11 79.80 1.06 -41.25
N ARG A 12 80.60 1.78 -40.46
CA ARG A 12 80.13 2.77 -39.48
C ARG A 12 79.59 4.05 -40.12
N ASP A 13 80.24 4.55 -41.17
CA ASP A 13 79.88 5.80 -41.85
C ASP A 13 79.30 5.57 -43.26
N MET A 14 79.05 4.31 -43.63
CA MET A 14 78.50 3.93 -44.93
C MET A 14 77.14 4.60 -45.22
N TRP A 15 76.37 4.90 -44.16
CA TRP A 15 75.10 5.62 -44.28
C TRP A 15 75.28 7.07 -44.77
N GLN A 16 76.40 7.74 -44.47
CA GLN A 16 76.68 9.11 -44.94
C GLN A 16 76.96 9.13 -46.44
N VAL A 17 77.70 8.13 -46.93
CA VAL A 17 78.00 7.99 -48.36
C VAL A 17 76.71 7.77 -49.16
N TYR A 18 75.82 6.89 -48.69
CA TYR A 18 74.52 6.67 -49.34
C TYR A 18 73.58 7.89 -49.20
N LEU A 19 73.70 8.66 -48.13
CA LEU A 19 72.96 9.91 -47.95
C LEU A 19 73.37 10.97 -48.96
N ASP A 20 74.68 11.12 -49.22
CA ASP A 20 75.22 12.04 -50.23
C ASP A 20 74.79 11.65 -51.66
N LEU A 21 74.63 10.34 -51.90
CA LEU A 21 74.09 9.79 -53.15
C LEU A 21 72.55 9.92 -53.28
N LYS A 22 71.87 10.48 -52.27
CA LYS A 22 70.40 10.62 -52.17
C LYS A 22 69.65 9.28 -52.19
N GLU A 23 70.33 8.17 -51.89
CA GLU A 23 69.70 6.86 -51.74
C GLU A 23 69.23 6.66 -50.29
N PHE A 24 68.12 7.31 -49.94
CA PHE A 24 67.64 7.35 -48.55
C PHE A 24 67.28 5.97 -47.97
N HIS A 25 66.76 5.06 -48.80
CA HIS A 25 66.34 3.73 -48.34
C HIS A 25 67.53 2.84 -47.95
N THR A 26 68.59 2.84 -48.77
CA THR A 26 69.82 2.10 -48.49
C THR A 26 70.58 2.73 -47.32
N ALA A 27 70.59 4.07 -47.22
CA ALA A 27 71.14 4.78 -46.07
C ALA A 27 70.48 4.34 -44.74
N LEU A 28 69.14 4.25 -44.68
CA LEU A 28 68.41 3.84 -43.47
C LEU A 28 68.70 2.40 -43.02
N VAL A 29 68.99 1.50 -43.96
CA VAL A 29 69.37 0.09 -43.67
C VAL A 29 70.75 0.02 -43.02
N HIS A 30 71.67 0.92 -43.40
CA HIS A 30 73.02 0.99 -42.87
C HIS A 30 73.15 1.84 -41.59
N CYS A 31 72.11 2.57 -41.18
CA CYS A 31 72.09 3.28 -39.91
C CYS A 31 72.03 2.29 -38.73
N ARG A 32 72.92 2.47 -37.74
CA ARG A 32 72.94 1.65 -36.52
C ARG A 32 72.25 2.37 -35.37
N ASP A 33 72.49 3.67 -35.24
CA ASP A 33 71.96 4.48 -34.13
C ASP A 33 70.67 5.25 -34.52
N PRO A 34 69.77 5.51 -33.55
CA PRO A 34 68.60 6.38 -33.78
C PRO A 34 68.98 7.79 -34.26
N PHE A 35 70.08 8.36 -33.75
CA PHE A 35 70.59 9.66 -34.18
C PHE A 35 71.00 9.69 -35.67
N GLN A 36 71.59 8.59 -36.17
CA GLN A 36 71.94 8.46 -37.59
C GLN A 36 70.68 8.38 -38.46
N ARG A 37 69.65 7.65 -38.00
CA ARG A 37 68.35 7.58 -38.69
C ARG A 37 67.67 8.94 -38.75
N ASP A 38 67.69 9.69 -37.65
CA ASP A 38 67.14 11.03 -37.58
C ASP A 38 67.84 11.99 -38.57
N GLN A 39 69.15 11.88 -38.73
CA GLN A 39 69.90 12.69 -39.70
C GLN A 39 69.51 12.37 -41.15
N VAL A 40 69.29 11.08 -41.47
CA VAL A 40 68.80 10.67 -42.79
C VAL A 40 67.37 11.17 -43.03
N TYR A 41 66.49 11.05 -42.03
CA TYR A 41 65.12 11.57 -42.11
C TYR A 41 65.09 13.10 -42.24
N LEU A 42 65.99 13.82 -41.58
CA LEU A 42 66.11 15.28 -41.69
C LEU A 42 66.42 15.70 -43.14
N VAL A 43 67.46 15.13 -43.75
CA VAL A 43 67.83 15.47 -45.13
C VAL A 43 66.73 15.07 -46.11
N GLN A 44 66.07 13.92 -45.88
CA GLN A 44 64.93 13.49 -46.68
C GLN A 44 63.73 14.45 -46.54
N ALA A 45 63.46 14.92 -45.32
CA ALA A 45 62.39 15.86 -45.02
C ALA A 45 62.68 17.26 -45.60
N ASP A 46 63.90 17.79 -45.45
CA ASP A 46 64.34 19.07 -46.02
C ASP A 46 64.28 19.06 -47.56
N ALA A 47 64.66 17.94 -48.19
CA ALA A 47 64.55 17.75 -49.63
C ALA A 47 63.08 17.77 -50.09
N ALA A 48 62.19 17.05 -49.39
CA ALA A 48 60.76 17.06 -49.66
C ALA A 48 60.13 18.44 -49.41
N PHE A 49 60.57 19.15 -48.37
CA PHE A 49 60.10 20.48 -47.99
C PHE A 49 60.50 21.53 -49.05
N SER A 50 61.75 21.47 -49.53
CA SER A 50 62.24 22.32 -50.62
C SER A 50 61.50 22.06 -51.94
N ALA A 51 61.07 20.81 -52.15
CA ALA A 51 60.25 20.40 -53.29
C ALA A 51 58.75 20.73 -53.16
N LYS A 52 58.35 21.48 -52.12
CA LYS A 52 56.96 21.82 -51.78
C LYS A 52 56.04 20.60 -51.55
N GLN A 53 56.61 19.43 -51.26
CA GLN A 53 55.85 18.22 -50.92
C GLN A 53 55.61 18.16 -49.41
N TYR A 54 54.88 19.13 -48.87
CA TYR A 54 54.77 19.36 -47.43
C TYR A 54 54.19 18.18 -46.63
N PHE A 55 53.21 17.44 -47.17
CA PHE A 55 52.66 16.23 -46.52
C PHE A 55 53.68 15.09 -46.36
N ARG A 56 54.54 14.90 -47.37
CA ARG A 56 55.61 13.90 -47.30
C ARG A 56 56.71 14.33 -46.34
N ALA A 57 57.07 15.62 -46.38
CA ALA A 57 58.00 16.21 -45.43
C ALA A 57 57.51 16.01 -43.98
N ALA A 58 56.23 16.30 -43.72
CA ALA A 58 55.59 16.08 -42.42
C ALA A 58 55.70 14.63 -41.91
N SER A 59 55.52 13.65 -42.80
CA SER A 59 55.63 12.22 -42.44
C SER A 59 57.06 11.77 -42.13
N PHE A 60 58.08 12.45 -42.69
CA PHE A 60 59.48 12.19 -42.37
C PHE A 60 59.93 12.94 -41.12
N TYR A 61 59.52 14.20 -40.97
CA TYR A 61 59.78 14.99 -39.76
C TYR A 61 59.20 14.33 -38.49
N SER A 62 58.03 13.68 -38.58
CA SER A 62 57.40 13.04 -37.41
C SER A 62 58.21 11.86 -36.82
N LYS A 63 59.11 11.28 -37.61
CA LYS A 63 60.00 10.18 -37.20
C LYS A 63 61.26 10.67 -36.49
N ILE A 64 61.58 11.95 -36.61
CA ILE A 64 62.74 12.57 -35.96
C ILE A 64 62.41 12.78 -34.47
N THR A 65 63.36 12.42 -33.60
CA THR A 65 63.17 12.46 -32.14
C THR A 65 64.22 13.30 -31.44
N TYR A 66 65.47 13.32 -31.92
CA TYR A 66 66.61 13.90 -31.19
C TYR A 66 67.29 15.06 -31.90
N VAL A 67 67.27 15.09 -33.24
CA VAL A 67 68.10 16.04 -34.01
C VAL A 67 67.47 17.42 -34.12
N LEU A 68 66.15 17.51 -34.27
CA LEU A 68 65.39 18.76 -34.26
C LEU A 68 64.41 18.79 -33.11
N SER A 69 64.22 19.97 -32.53
CA SER A 69 63.18 20.19 -31.54
C SER A 69 61.79 20.22 -32.20
N PHE A 70 60.76 19.88 -31.42
CA PHE A 70 59.37 19.92 -31.86
C PHE A 70 58.95 21.34 -32.29
N GLU A 71 59.42 22.34 -31.55
CA GLU A 71 59.17 23.76 -31.79
C GLU A 71 59.77 24.23 -33.11
N GLU A 72 61.00 23.79 -33.44
CA GLU A 72 61.64 24.15 -34.71
C GLU A 72 60.88 23.60 -35.91
N ILE A 73 60.44 22.34 -35.85
CA ILE A 73 59.70 21.72 -36.96
C ILE A 73 58.34 22.39 -37.12
N THR A 74 57.62 22.64 -36.02
CA THR A 74 56.29 23.26 -36.06
C THR A 74 56.35 24.71 -36.56
N LEU A 75 57.34 25.50 -36.12
CA LEU A 75 57.55 26.87 -36.60
C LEU A 75 57.84 26.94 -38.11
N ARG A 76 58.54 25.94 -38.67
CA ARG A 76 58.79 25.86 -40.12
C ARG A 76 57.49 25.73 -40.93
N PHE A 77 56.53 24.92 -40.45
CA PHE A 77 55.23 24.80 -41.12
C PHE A 77 54.37 26.05 -40.94
N ILE A 78 54.33 26.62 -39.73
CA ILE A 78 53.55 27.84 -39.43
C ILE A 78 54.03 29.03 -40.26
N SER A 79 55.35 29.22 -40.39
CA SER A 79 55.94 30.35 -41.12
C SER A 79 55.67 30.30 -42.63
N ASN A 80 55.44 29.11 -43.18
CA ASN A 80 55.07 28.92 -44.59
C ASN A 80 53.54 28.87 -44.79
N GLY A 81 52.74 29.00 -43.74
CA GLY A 81 51.27 28.96 -43.82
C GLY A 81 50.69 27.57 -44.09
N GLU A 82 51.49 26.51 -44.02
CA GLU A 82 51.11 25.14 -44.41
C GLU A 82 50.54 24.35 -43.22
N GLN A 83 49.31 24.70 -42.81
CA GLN A 83 48.68 24.11 -41.62
C GLN A 83 48.16 22.66 -41.82
N ASP A 84 47.77 22.28 -43.04
CA ASP A 84 47.32 20.91 -43.32
C ASP A 84 48.47 19.90 -43.22
N ALA A 85 49.67 20.30 -43.65
CA ALA A 85 50.88 19.51 -43.48
C ALA A 85 51.30 19.44 -42.01
N LEU A 86 51.15 20.53 -41.24
CA LEU A 86 51.36 20.54 -39.80
C LEU A 86 50.43 19.55 -39.08
N ARG A 87 49.13 19.53 -39.42
CA ARG A 87 48.16 18.57 -38.88
C ARG A 87 48.63 17.12 -39.14
N THR A 88 49.09 16.84 -40.35
CA THR A 88 49.62 15.51 -40.72
C THR A 88 50.86 15.15 -39.90
N PHE A 89 51.76 16.11 -39.67
CA PHE A 89 52.94 15.92 -38.81
C PHE A 89 52.52 15.57 -37.38
N LEU A 90 51.58 16.32 -36.81
CA LEU A 90 51.09 16.11 -35.44
C LEU A 90 50.38 14.77 -35.28
N LEU A 91 49.51 14.36 -36.21
CA LEU A 91 48.88 13.04 -36.20
C LEU A 91 49.92 11.91 -36.22
N ARG A 92 50.91 12.01 -37.11
CA ARG A 92 51.99 11.01 -37.19
C ARG A 92 52.92 11.03 -35.98
N LYS A 93 53.05 12.18 -35.32
CA LYS A 93 53.81 12.27 -34.08
C LYS A 93 53.04 11.63 -32.93
N LEU A 94 51.71 11.82 -32.88
CA LEU A 94 50.81 11.17 -31.93
C LEU A 94 50.91 9.64 -32.02
N ASP A 95 50.93 9.07 -33.23
CA ASP A 95 51.12 7.63 -33.48
C ASP A 95 52.43 7.07 -32.89
N ASN A 96 53.47 7.92 -32.77
CA ASN A 96 54.80 7.53 -32.31
C ASN A 96 54.99 7.72 -30.80
N LEU A 97 54.05 8.35 -30.09
CA LEU A 97 54.12 8.56 -28.64
C LEU A 97 53.62 7.33 -27.88
N THR A 98 54.21 7.05 -26.72
CA THR A 98 53.78 5.94 -25.86
C THR A 98 52.77 6.43 -24.83
N THR A 99 51.98 5.50 -24.27
CA THR A 99 50.93 5.80 -23.27
C THR A 99 51.41 6.48 -21.98
N ASP A 100 52.72 6.51 -21.76
CA ASP A 100 53.34 7.14 -20.58
C ASP A 100 53.41 8.67 -20.72
N ASP A 101 53.40 9.20 -21.94
CA ASP A 101 53.51 10.64 -22.24
C ASP A 101 52.15 11.37 -22.25
N LYS A 102 51.30 11.11 -21.25
CA LYS A 102 49.91 11.59 -21.21
C LYS A 102 49.76 13.10 -21.45
N CYS A 103 50.58 13.92 -20.79
CA CYS A 103 50.51 15.38 -20.95
C CYS A 103 50.82 15.84 -22.38
N GLN A 104 51.80 15.20 -23.04
CA GLN A 104 52.16 15.54 -24.42
C GLN A 104 51.07 15.11 -25.39
N ILE A 105 50.51 13.91 -25.19
CA ILE A 105 49.40 13.41 -25.99
C ILE A 105 48.18 14.32 -25.84
N THR A 106 47.83 14.76 -24.63
CA THR A 106 46.72 15.70 -24.40
C THR A 106 46.99 17.05 -25.08
N MET A 107 48.17 17.65 -24.91
CA MET A 107 48.50 18.93 -25.54
C MET A 107 48.45 18.87 -27.07
N ILE A 108 49.04 17.84 -27.66
CA ILE A 108 49.04 17.64 -29.12
C ILE A 108 47.61 17.37 -29.61
N SER A 109 46.81 16.60 -28.86
CA SER A 109 45.42 16.30 -29.22
C SER A 109 44.50 17.52 -29.13
N THR A 110 44.69 18.39 -28.12
CA THR A 110 43.98 19.67 -28.02
C THR A 110 44.35 20.58 -29.17
N TRP A 111 45.64 20.67 -29.51
CA TRP A 111 46.07 21.49 -30.65
C TRP A 111 45.57 20.94 -31.99
N LEU A 112 45.57 19.61 -32.16
CA LEU A 112 44.96 18.96 -33.32
C LEU A 112 43.47 19.29 -33.43
N THR A 113 42.75 19.30 -32.31
CA THR A 113 41.34 19.71 -32.27
C THR A 113 41.16 21.14 -32.80
N GLU A 114 41.99 22.09 -32.35
CA GLU A 114 41.97 23.46 -32.87
C GLU A 114 42.29 23.54 -34.38
N LEU A 115 43.30 22.79 -34.85
CA LEU A 115 43.66 22.77 -36.28
C LEU A 115 42.55 22.17 -37.15
N TYR A 116 41.87 21.12 -36.68
CA TYR A 116 40.69 20.58 -37.37
C TYR A 116 39.58 21.62 -37.43
N LEU A 117 39.29 22.31 -36.32
CA LEU A 117 38.26 23.34 -36.26
C LEU A 117 38.58 24.53 -37.18
N ASP A 118 39.83 25.01 -37.18
CA ASP A 118 40.27 26.09 -38.07
C ASP A 118 40.16 25.68 -39.54
N LYS A 119 40.60 24.46 -39.90
CA LYS A 119 40.45 23.96 -41.28
C LYS A 119 38.98 23.89 -41.70
N ILE A 120 38.10 23.42 -40.84
CA ILE A 120 36.68 23.33 -41.19
C ILE A 120 36.06 24.74 -41.33
N ASN A 121 36.44 25.69 -40.48
CA ASN A 121 35.97 27.08 -40.60
C ASN A 121 36.50 27.77 -41.87
N ARG A 122 37.76 27.53 -42.26
CA ARG A 122 38.30 28.01 -43.54
C ARG A 122 37.51 27.47 -44.73
N LEU A 123 37.24 26.16 -44.74
CA LEU A 123 36.45 25.52 -45.80
C LEU A 123 35.03 26.10 -45.90
N LEU A 124 34.42 26.54 -44.78
CA LEU A 124 33.12 27.20 -44.78
C LEU A 124 33.17 28.65 -45.29
N LEU A 125 34.21 29.41 -44.93
CA LEU A 125 34.38 30.79 -45.37
C LEU A 125 34.74 30.90 -46.87
N GLU A 126 35.35 29.86 -47.42
CA GLU A 126 35.70 29.76 -48.85
C GLU A 126 34.52 29.31 -49.74
N ASP A 127 33.39 28.87 -49.14
CA ASP A 127 32.24 28.23 -49.81
C ASP A 127 31.35 29.21 -50.62
N ASP A 128 31.57 30.53 -50.48
CA ASP A 128 30.81 31.57 -51.22
C ASP A 128 31.12 31.60 -52.74
N THR A 129 32.12 30.86 -53.23
CA THR A 129 32.58 31.03 -54.63
C THR A 129 32.68 29.81 -55.55
N ALA A 130 32.63 28.54 -55.12
CA ALA A 130 32.64 27.43 -56.10
C ALA A 130 32.32 26.00 -55.59
N SER A 131 31.34 25.37 -56.25
CA SER A 131 31.37 23.97 -56.74
C SER A 131 31.08 22.79 -55.78
N LYS A 132 30.32 21.80 -56.30
CA LYS A 132 29.87 20.55 -55.62
C LYS A 132 31.00 19.67 -55.04
N ASN A 133 32.25 19.87 -55.46
CA ASN A 133 33.41 19.12 -54.97
C ASN A 133 33.90 19.60 -53.59
N GLN A 134 33.77 20.89 -53.26
CA GLN A 134 34.20 21.44 -51.97
C GLN A 134 33.38 20.86 -50.80
N ASN A 135 32.09 20.60 -51.02
CA ASN A 135 31.20 19.94 -50.05
C ASN A 135 31.63 18.49 -49.74
N SER A 136 32.27 17.79 -50.69
CA SER A 136 32.79 16.45 -50.46
C SER A 136 34.05 16.46 -49.58
N GLU A 137 34.93 17.44 -49.77
CA GLU A 137 36.12 17.62 -48.93
C GLU A 137 35.72 18.05 -47.52
N TYR A 138 34.82 19.03 -47.39
CA TYR A 138 34.25 19.45 -46.11
C TYR A 138 33.66 18.28 -45.30
N ARG A 139 32.82 17.45 -45.93
CA ARG A 139 32.25 16.25 -45.29
C ARG A 139 33.31 15.22 -44.90
N SER A 140 34.33 15.03 -45.75
CA SER A 140 35.44 14.13 -45.47
C SER A 140 36.23 14.58 -44.24
N ILE A 141 36.53 15.89 -44.13
CA ILE A 141 37.27 16.44 -42.99
C ILE A 141 36.44 16.36 -41.69
N ILE A 142 35.12 16.57 -41.76
CA ILE A 142 34.24 16.37 -40.59
C ILE A 142 34.23 14.91 -40.16
N GLN A 143 34.18 13.98 -41.11
CA GLN A 143 34.21 12.55 -40.79
C GLN A 143 35.56 12.14 -40.19
N GLU A 144 36.67 12.64 -40.73
CA GLU A 144 38.02 12.47 -40.16
C GLU A 144 38.10 13.04 -38.74
N PHE A 145 37.55 14.23 -38.52
CA PHE A 145 37.51 14.87 -37.20
C PHE A 145 36.67 14.08 -36.19
N ARG A 146 35.50 13.57 -36.59
CA ARG A 146 34.65 12.73 -35.72
C ARG A 146 35.32 11.39 -35.38
N ALA A 147 36.07 10.81 -36.32
CA ALA A 147 36.89 9.63 -36.05
C ALA A 147 38.00 9.96 -35.04
N PHE A 148 38.72 11.06 -35.25
CA PHE A 148 39.76 11.52 -34.33
C PHE A 148 39.23 11.79 -32.90
N LEU A 149 38.08 12.44 -32.76
CA LEU A 149 37.45 12.67 -31.46
C LEU A 149 37.04 11.36 -30.76
N SER A 150 36.60 10.35 -31.53
CA SER A 150 36.29 9.02 -31.01
C SER A 150 37.54 8.30 -30.50
N ASP A 151 38.62 8.33 -31.28
CA ASP A 151 39.88 7.67 -30.95
C ASP A 151 40.59 8.35 -29.78
N SER A 152 40.48 9.67 -29.68
CA SER A 152 41.17 10.50 -28.67
C SER A 152 40.34 10.77 -27.41
N LYS A 153 39.17 10.14 -27.28
CA LYS A 153 38.18 10.46 -26.23
C LYS A 153 38.77 10.39 -24.82
N ASP A 154 39.66 9.43 -24.54
CA ASP A 154 40.15 9.20 -23.18
C ASP A 154 41.32 10.12 -22.82
N VAL A 155 41.95 10.75 -23.81
CA VAL A 155 43.13 11.60 -23.62
C VAL A 155 42.80 13.09 -23.68
N LEU A 156 41.74 13.46 -24.38
CA LEU A 156 41.27 14.84 -24.46
C LEU A 156 40.65 15.28 -23.11
N ASP A 157 41.10 16.45 -22.66
CA ASP A 157 40.49 17.16 -21.54
C ASP A 157 39.08 17.62 -21.94
N GLU A 158 38.11 17.24 -21.14
CA GLU A 158 36.70 17.41 -21.48
C GLU A 158 36.30 18.89 -21.50
N GLU A 159 36.65 19.63 -20.46
CA GLU A 159 36.25 21.02 -20.28
C GLU A 159 36.87 21.91 -21.37
N THR A 160 38.16 21.70 -21.67
CA THR A 160 38.86 22.46 -22.71
C THR A 160 38.29 22.14 -24.10
N THR A 161 38.07 20.86 -24.40
CA THR A 161 37.55 20.44 -25.71
C THR A 161 36.14 20.98 -25.94
N MET A 162 35.27 20.93 -24.93
CA MET A 162 33.91 21.49 -25.02
C MET A 162 33.93 23.00 -25.26
N ARG A 163 34.73 23.77 -24.50
CA ARG A 163 34.88 25.22 -24.71
C ARG A 163 35.41 25.56 -26.10
N LEU A 164 36.35 24.76 -26.63
CA LEU A 164 36.85 24.93 -27.99
C LEU A 164 35.72 24.72 -29.02
N LEU A 165 34.96 23.63 -28.91
CA LEU A 165 33.82 23.37 -29.80
C LEU A 165 32.75 24.48 -29.73
N GLU A 166 32.47 25.00 -28.53
CA GLU A 166 31.55 26.13 -28.32
C GLU A 166 32.07 27.43 -28.96
N SER A 167 33.33 27.79 -28.71
CA SER A 167 33.92 29.04 -29.22
C SER A 167 34.02 29.09 -30.75
N TYR A 168 34.21 27.93 -31.40
CA TYR A 168 34.20 27.81 -32.85
C TYR A 168 32.77 27.63 -33.43
N GLY A 169 31.73 27.59 -32.59
CA GLY A 169 30.32 27.52 -33.01
C GLY A 169 29.89 26.15 -33.55
N ARG A 170 30.58 25.07 -33.20
CA ARG A 170 30.38 23.73 -33.78
C ARG A 170 29.50 22.85 -32.90
N VAL A 171 28.21 23.17 -32.91
CA VAL A 171 27.21 22.54 -32.03
C VAL A 171 27.02 21.04 -32.35
N ASP A 172 27.02 20.63 -33.61
CA ASP A 172 26.83 19.22 -33.99
C ASP A 172 27.98 18.32 -33.52
N GLU A 173 29.22 18.81 -33.65
CA GLU A 173 30.43 18.11 -33.19
C GLU A 173 30.55 18.14 -31.66
N LEU A 174 30.10 19.22 -31.02
CA LEU A 174 29.96 19.31 -29.56
C LEU A 174 29.02 18.24 -29.03
N VAL A 175 27.85 18.08 -29.64
CA VAL A 175 26.87 17.06 -29.27
C VAL A 175 27.42 15.65 -29.50
N TYR A 176 28.16 15.45 -30.60
CA TYR A 176 28.86 14.20 -30.85
C TYR A 176 29.90 13.89 -29.76
N PHE A 177 30.75 14.84 -29.39
CA PHE A 177 31.74 14.66 -28.33
C PHE A 177 31.08 14.46 -26.96
N ALA A 178 30.04 15.21 -26.63
CA ALA A 178 29.24 15.04 -25.42
C ALA A 178 28.62 13.64 -25.35
N SER A 179 28.16 13.08 -26.50
CA SER A 179 27.64 11.71 -26.55
C SER A 179 28.70 10.64 -26.29
N LEU A 180 29.95 10.88 -26.70
CA LEU A 180 31.08 9.97 -26.46
C LEU A 180 31.53 9.98 -24.99
N LYS A 181 31.44 11.14 -24.34
CA LYS A 181 31.76 11.35 -22.92
C LYS A 181 30.57 11.09 -21.98
N GLU A 182 29.44 10.66 -22.52
CA GLU A 182 28.21 10.35 -21.77
C GLU A 182 27.55 11.56 -21.08
N HIS A 183 27.80 12.77 -21.58
CA HIS A 183 27.12 14.02 -21.16
C HIS A 183 25.77 14.17 -21.82
N TYR A 184 24.84 13.29 -21.44
CA TYR A 184 23.51 13.21 -22.04
C TYR A 184 22.68 14.48 -21.85
N GLU A 185 22.88 15.25 -20.76
CA GLU A 185 22.11 16.49 -20.51
C GLU A 185 22.27 17.49 -21.66
N ILE A 186 23.49 17.67 -22.16
CA ILE A 186 23.82 18.61 -23.24
C ILE A 186 23.22 18.11 -24.56
N VAL A 187 23.38 16.81 -24.84
CA VAL A 187 22.86 16.16 -26.05
C VAL A 187 21.33 16.31 -26.15
N ILE A 188 20.64 16.07 -25.03
CA ILE A 188 19.17 16.13 -24.98
C ILE A 188 18.68 17.58 -25.10
N HIS A 189 19.30 18.51 -24.39
CA HIS A 189 18.94 19.93 -24.49
C HIS A 189 19.11 20.45 -25.92
N HIS A 190 20.16 20.03 -26.62
CA HIS A 190 20.36 20.37 -28.03
C HIS A 190 19.25 19.81 -28.93
N TYR A 191 18.90 18.53 -28.81
CA TYR A 191 17.82 17.95 -29.62
C TYR A 191 16.46 18.62 -29.34
N ILE A 192 16.21 19.06 -28.10
CA ILE A 192 15.00 19.81 -27.74
C ILE A 192 14.99 21.20 -28.40
N GLN A 193 16.13 21.90 -28.39
CA GLN A 193 16.25 23.19 -29.08
C GLN A 193 16.04 23.07 -30.60
N GLN A 194 16.47 21.96 -31.21
CA GLN A 194 16.24 21.67 -32.63
C GLN A 194 14.81 21.20 -32.93
N GLY A 195 14.01 20.92 -31.90
CA GLY A 195 12.64 20.39 -32.04
C GLY A 195 12.59 18.90 -32.37
N GLU A 196 13.69 18.16 -32.24
CA GLU A 196 13.77 16.73 -32.55
C GLU A 196 13.48 15.86 -31.31
N ALA A 197 12.21 15.83 -30.87
CA ALA A 197 11.79 15.08 -29.68
C ALA A 197 12.15 13.57 -29.75
N LYS A 198 12.03 12.95 -30.93
CA LYS A 198 12.30 11.51 -31.12
C LYS A 198 13.73 11.13 -30.80
N LYS A 199 14.71 11.89 -31.31
CA LYS A 199 16.14 11.62 -31.05
C LYS A 199 16.49 11.86 -29.58
N ALA A 200 15.89 12.87 -28.95
CA ALA A 200 16.03 13.10 -27.51
C ALA A 200 15.50 11.92 -26.68
N LEU A 201 14.34 11.36 -27.05
CA LEU A 201 13.74 10.20 -26.38
C LEU A 201 14.56 8.92 -26.60
N GLU A 202 15.11 8.69 -27.79
CA GLU A 202 16.02 7.57 -28.06
C GLU A 202 17.28 7.61 -27.17
N VAL A 203 17.82 8.80 -26.92
CA VAL A 203 18.94 8.97 -25.98
C VAL A 203 18.50 8.66 -24.55
N LEU A 204 17.32 9.13 -24.13
CA LEU A 204 16.78 8.90 -22.78
C LEU A 204 16.43 7.43 -22.49
N GLN A 205 16.18 6.61 -23.51
CA GLN A 205 15.90 5.18 -23.38
C GLN A 205 17.17 4.33 -23.14
N LYS A 206 18.37 4.89 -23.31
CA LYS A 206 19.61 4.17 -23.05
C LYS A 206 19.77 3.86 -21.55
N PRO A 207 20.22 2.65 -21.18
CA PRO A 207 20.33 2.23 -19.78
C PRO A 207 21.39 3.02 -18.98
N THR A 208 22.32 3.68 -19.67
CA THR A 208 23.37 4.53 -19.10
C THR A 208 22.84 5.87 -18.59
N VAL A 209 21.64 6.28 -18.99
CA VAL A 209 21.08 7.59 -18.64
C VAL A 209 20.37 7.52 -17.28
N PRO A 210 20.67 8.45 -16.34
CA PRO A 210 19.97 8.49 -15.07
C PRO A 210 18.50 8.88 -15.26
N ILE A 211 17.60 8.16 -14.55
CA ILE A 211 16.15 8.40 -14.58
C ILE A 211 15.81 9.84 -14.13
N ASP A 212 16.65 10.44 -13.27
CA ASP A 212 16.47 11.83 -12.83
C ASP A 212 16.48 12.85 -13.99
N LEU A 213 17.22 12.56 -15.06
CA LEU A 213 17.26 13.42 -16.23
C LEU A 213 15.93 13.40 -16.99
N GLN A 214 15.25 12.25 -17.03
CA GLN A 214 13.92 12.14 -17.63
C GLN A 214 12.92 13.07 -16.92
N TYR A 215 12.97 13.20 -15.59
CA TYR A 215 12.09 14.11 -14.87
C TYR A 215 12.41 15.60 -15.10
N LYS A 216 13.70 15.95 -15.19
CA LYS A 216 14.13 17.35 -15.44
C LYS A 216 13.65 17.85 -16.79
N VAL A 217 13.74 16.99 -17.80
CA VAL A 217 13.50 17.32 -19.20
C VAL A 217 12.04 17.10 -19.63
N ALA A 218 11.29 16.29 -18.87
CA ALA A 218 9.88 16.01 -19.13
C ALA A 218 8.99 17.23 -19.44
N PRO A 219 9.09 18.38 -18.73
CA PRO A 219 8.28 19.56 -19.02
C PRO A 219 8.53 20.16 -20.41
N ASP A 220 9.75 20.07 -20.93
CA ASP A 220 10.09 20.67 -22.22
C ASP A 220 9.79 19.70 -23.37
N LEU A 221 9.96 18.39 -23.16
CA LEU A 221 9.60 17.36 -24.14
C LEU A 221 8.10 17.26 -24.38
N ILE A 222 7.28 17.29 -23.32
CA ILE A 222 5.82 17.20 -23.48
C ILE A 222 5.24 18.42 -24.20
N MET A 223 5.86 19.59 -24.03
CA MET A 223 5.47 20.81 -24.74
C MET A 223 5.89 20.79 -26.21
N LEU A 224 6.95 20.06 -26.54
CA LEU A 224 7.45 19.92 -27.90
C LEU A 224 6.65 18.87 -28.69
N ASP A 225 6.48 17.68 -28.13
CA ASP A 225 5.70 16.58 -28.72
C ASP A 225 5.09 15.70 -27.61
N ALA A 226 3.81 15.93 -27.32
CA ALA A 226 3.10 15.23 -26.26
C ALA A 226 2.89 13.73 -26.56
N TYR A 227 2.68 13.37 -27.84
CA TYR A 227 2.35 12.00 -28.23
C TYR A 227 3.56 11.07 -28.05
N GLU A 228 4.70 11.42 -28.66
CA GLU A 228 5.91 10.59 -28.58
C GLU A 228 6.46 10.53 -27.15
N THR A 229 6.36 11.63 -26.41
CA THR A 229 6.80 11.70 -25.00
C THR A 229 5.98 10.76 -24.12
N VAL A 230 4.65 10.77 -24.27
CA VAL A 230 3.76 9.91 -23.49
C VAL A 230 3.95 8.43 -23.84
N GLU A 231 4.06 8.09 -25.13
CA GLU A 231 4.35 6.72 -25.55
C GLU A 231 5.67 6.23 -24.95
N SER A 232 6.71 7.06 -24.94
CA SER A 232 7.99 6.72 -24.31
C SER A 232 7.86 6.49 -22.80
N TRP A 233 7.00 7.24 -22.10
CA TRP A 233 6.73 7.00 -20.68
C TRP A 233 5.95 5.69 -20.46
N MET A 234 5.00 5.34 -21.35
CA MET A 234 4.27 4.07 -21.27
C MET A 234 5.16 2.85 -21.51
N VAL A 235 6.18 2.97 -22.34
CA VAL A 235 7.18 1.91 -22.54
C VAL A 235 8.09 1.77 -21.31
N THR A 236 8.41 2.89 -20.66
CA THR A 236 9.34 2.94 -19.52
C THR A 236 8.62 2.71 -18.19
N ASN A 237 8.35 1.44 -17.86
CA ASN A 237 7.61 1.04 -16.65
C ASN A 237 8.25 1.41 -15.29
N ASN A 238 9.44 2.02 -15.26
CA ASN A 238 10.17 2.35 -14.03
C ASN A 238 9.99 3.81 -13.57
N LEU A 239 9.15 4.59 -14.26
CA LEU A 239 8.95 6.00 -13.93
C LEU A 239 7.93 6.19 -12.82
N ASN A 240 8.22 7.11 -11.90
CA ASN A 240 7.32 7.55 -10.84
C ASN A 240 6.37 8.62 -11.37
N PRO A 241 5.07 8.33 -11.55
CA PRO A 241 4.13 9.29 -12.15
C PRO A 241 4.00 10.58 -11.33
N ARG A 242 4.18 10.51 -10.00
CA ARG A 242 4.15 11.66 -9.10
C ARG A 242 5.18 12.74 -9.45
N ARG A 243 6.37 12.37 -9.92
CA ARG A 243 7.42 13.33 -10.30
C ARG A 243 7.17 13.94 -11.69
N LEU A 244 6.29 13.35 -12.49
CA LEU A 244 5.87 13.86 -13.81
C LEU A 244 4.68 14.82 -13.72
N ILE A 245 3.98 14.88 -12.58
CA ILE A 245 2.84 15.80 -12.35
C ILE A 245 3.15 17.25 -12.76
N PRO A 246 4.30 17.86 -12.39
CA PRO A 246 4.59 19.24 -12.79
C PRO A 246 4.64 19.43 -14.32
N ALA A 247 5.22 18.48 -15.05
CA ALA A 247 5.29 18.51 -16.51
C ALA A 247 3.88 18.42 -17.13
N MET A 248 3.06 17.49 -16.63
CA MET A 248 1.69 17.29 -17.06
C MET A 248 0.79 18.48 -16.75
N MET A 249 0.97 19.10 -15.58
CA MET A 249 0.22 20.29 -15.18
C MET A 249 0.54 21.48 -16.07
N ARG A 250 1.83 21.68 -16.42
CA ARG A 250 2.27 22.73 -17.35
C ARG A 250 1.58 22.56 -18.70
N TYR A 251 1.62 21.36 -19.28
CA TYR A 251 0.89 21.04 -20.51
C TYR A 251 -0.62 21.32 -20.34
N SER A 252 -1.27 20.82 -19.29
CA SER A 252 -2.72 21.02 -19.11
C SER A 252 -3.17 22.47 -18.82
N SER A 253 -2.23 23.38 -18.58
CA SER A 253 -2.52 24.79 -18.29
C SER A 253 -2.56 25.66 -19.55
N GLU A 254 -1.94 25.21 -20.64
CA GLU A 254 -1.97 25.94 -21.91
C GLU A 254 -3.23 25.60 -22.72
N PRO A 255 -3.79 26.56 -23.48
CA PRO A 255 -4.97 26.32 -24.31
C PRO A 255 -4.61 25.48 -25.54
N HIS A 256 -4.96 24.19 -25.50
CA HIS A 256 -4.76 23.28 -26.61
C HIS A 256 -5.97 23.28 -27.55
N ALA A 257 -5.75 22.96 -28.83
CA ALA A 257 -6.84 22.84 -29.79
C ALA A 257 -7.83 21.74 -29.34
N LYS A 258 -9.13 21.94 -29.58
CA LYS A 258 -10.23 21.05 -29.15
C LYS A 258 -10.10 19.58 -29.58
N ASN A 259 -9.16 19.26 -30.48
CA ASN A 259 -8.93 17.94 -31.05
C ASN A 259 -7.61 17.29 -30.58
N GLU A 260 -6.80 17.94 -29.76
CA GLU A 260 -5.70 17.25 -29.10
C GLU A 260 -6.31 16.40 -27.99
N THR A 261 -6.41 15.10 -28.28
CA THR A 261 -6.60 14.09 -27.25
C THR A 261 -5.59 14.37 -26.16
N HIS A 262 -6.05 14.55 -24.93
CA HIS A 262 -5.16 14.78 -23.83
C HIS A 262 -4.28 13.53 -23.66
N GLU A 263 -3.13 13.49 -24.31
CA GLU A 263 -2.17 12.37 -24.21
C GLU A 263 -1.77 12.18 -22.74
N VAL A 264 -1.81 13.26 -21.95
CA VAL A 264 -1.72 13.23 -20.49
C VAL A 264 -2.81 12.36 -19.86
N ILE A 265 -4.08 12.47 -20.27
CA ILE A 265 -5.16 11.60 -19.77
C ILE A 265 -4.88 10.15 -20.14
N LYS A 266 -4.46 9.88 -21.37
CA LYS A 266 -4.10 8.52 -21.82
C LYS A 266 -2.99 7.90 -20.94
N TYR A 267 -1.96 8.68 -20.61
CA TYR A 267 -0.91 8.23 -19.69
C TYR A 267 -1.43 8.01 -18.26
N LEU A 268 -2.28 8.90 -17.76
CA LEU A 268 -2.86 8.77 -16.42
C LEU A 268 -3.81 7.57 -16.34
N GLU A 269 -4.61 7.31 -17.37
CA GLU A 269 -5.42 6.09 -17.49
C GLU A 269 -4.53 4.84 -17.50
N PHE A 270 -3.42 4.84 -18.24
CA PHE A 270 -2.43 3.77 -18.21
C PHE A 270 -1.85 3.57 -16.80
N CYS A 271 -1.53 4.67 -16.10
CA CYS A 271 -1.03 4.65 -14.73
C CYS A 271 -2.04 4.07 -13.73
N VAL A 272 -3.32 4.37 -13.91
CA VAL A 272 -4.39 3.93 -13.00
C VAL A 272 -4.83 2.49 -13.32
N HIS A 273 -5.06 2.16 -14.59
CA HIS A 273 -5.59 0.85 -15.00
C HIS A 273 -4.53 -0.24 -15.11
N ARG A 274 -3.34 0.07 -15.67
CA ARG A 274 -2.31 -0.95 -15.97
C ARG A 274 -1.23 -1.03 -14.90
N LEU A 275 -0.74 0.13 -14.43
CA LEU A 275 0.26 0.17 -13.36
C LEU A 275 -0.37 0.02 -11.96
N LEU A 276 -1.70 0.17 -11.84
CA LEU A 276 -2.44 0.12 -10.57
C LEU A 276 -1.80 1.03 -9.51
N ASN A 277 -1.42 2.23 -9.92
CA ASN A 277 -0.84 3.21 -9.00
C ASN A 277 -1.88 3.60 -7.94
N GLU A 278 -1.42 3.85 -6.72
CA GLU A 278 -2.25 4.20 -5.56
C GLU A 278 -2.02 5.66 -5.10
N ASP A 279 -1.23 6.43 -5.87
CA ASP A 279 -0.86 7.81 -5.54
C ASP A 279 -2.06 8.77 -5.69
N THR A 280 -2.40 9.47 -4.61
CA THR A 280 -3.51 10.44 -4.59
C THR A 280 -3.32 11.62 -5.53
N GLY A 281 -2.08 12.08 -5.72
CA GLY A 281 -1.79 13.19 -6.64
C GLY A 281 -2.12 12.87 -8.09
N VAL A 282 -1.88 11.62 -8.51
CA VAL A 282 -2.13 11.14 -9.88
C VAL A 282 -3.64 11.06 -10.15
N HIS A 283 -4.40 10.50 -9.21
CA HIS A 283 -5.86 10.43 -9.31
C HIS A 283 -6.52 11.80 -9.25
N ASN A 284 -6.03 12.70 -8.38
CA ASN A 284 -6.52 14.08 -8.31
C ASN A 284 -6.24 14.85 -9.60
N LEU A 285 -5.08 14.64 -10.23
CA LEU A 285 -4.76 15.25 -11.53
C LEU A 285 -5.69 14.71 -12.62
N LEU A 286 -5.86 13.38 -12.71
CA LEU A 286 -6.75 12.77 -13.68
C LEU A 286 -8.20 13.27 -13.53
N LEU A 287 -8.69 13.31 -12.29
CA LEU A 287 -10.00 13.88 -11.97
C LEU A 287 -10.09 15.35 -12.41
N SER A 288 -9.02 16.12 -12.22
CA SER A 288 -9.02 17.53 -12.62
C SER A 288 -9.06 17.76 -14.13
N LEU A 289 -8.51 16.83 -14.89
CA LEU A 289 -8.58 16.85 -16.35
C LEU A 289 -9.96 16.40 -16.83
N TYR A 290 -10.53 15.35 -16.23
CA TYR A 290 -11.91 14.92 -16.54
C TYR A 290 -12.95 15.99 -16.21
N ALA A 291 -12.81 16.71 -15.09
CA ALA A 291 -13.75 17.77 -14.72
C ALA A 291 -13.76 18.93 -15.74
N LYS A 292 -12.64 19.17 -16.44
CA LYS A 292 -12.51 20.18 -17.49
C LYS A 292 -13.07 19.74 -18.84
N GLN A 293 -13.20 18.43 -19.10
CA GLN A 293 -13.77 17.93 -20.36
C GLN A 293 -15.27 18.21 -20.41
N GLU A 294 -15.82 18.38 -21.62
CA GLU A 294 -17.26 18.63 -21.81
C GLU A 294 -18.12 17.41 -21.42
N ASP A 295 -17.59 16.19 -21.58
CA ASP A 295 -18.30 14.92 -21.33
C ASP A 295 -18.19 14.43 -19.87
N ASP A 296 -19.35 14.27 -19.20
CA ASP A 296 -19.43 13.76 -17.82
C ASP A 296 -19.24 12.24 -17.71
N SER A 297 -19.35 11.51 -18.81
CA SER A 297 -19.39 10.04 -18.82
C SER A 297 -18.06 9.42 -18.38
N ALA A 298 -16.93 9.96 -18.84
CA ALA A 298 -15.60 9.51 -18.46
C ALA A 298 -15.32 9.76 -16.97
N LEU A 299 -15.74 10.92 -16.47
CA LEU A 299 -15.65 11.28 -15.05
C LEU A 299 -16.48 10.35 -14.18
N LEU A 300 -17.74 10.08 -14.56
CA LEU A 300 -18.62 9.18 -13.82
C LEU A 300 -18.10 7.74 -13.82
N ARG A 301 -17.60 7.25 -14.96
CA ARG A 301 -16.95 5.94 -15.04
C ARG A 301 -15.74 5.86 -14.12
N PHE A 302 -14.92 6.91 -14.08
CA PHE A 302 -13.79 7.00 -13.16
C PHE A 302 -14.24 6.99 -11.69
N LEU A 303 -15.27 7.74 -11.32
CA LEU A 303 -15.79 7.78 -9.94
C LEU A 303 -16.45 6.45 -9.50
N GLN A 304 -17.04 5.71 -10.43
CA GLN A 304 -17.69 4.41 -10.17
C GLN A 304 -16.70 3.24 -10.15
N CYS A 305 -15.59 3.35 -10.88
CA CYS A 305 -14.58 2.30 -10.93
C CYS A 305 -13.79 2.23 -9.62
N LYS A 306 -13.71 1.02 -9.06
CA LYS A 306 -12.79 0.71 -7.96
C LYS A 306 -11.40 0.49 -8.55
N PHE A 307 -10.42 1.24 -8.04
CA PHE A 307 -9.03 1.14 -8.49
C PHE A 307 -8.16 0.49 -7.40
N GLY A 308 -6.96 0.04 -7.77
CA GLY A 308 -5.98 -0.53 -6.84
C GLY A 308 -5.88 -2.06 -6.87
N LYS A 309 -4.95 -2.61 -6.08
CA LYS A 309 -4.55 -4.03 -6.14
C LYS A 309 -5.53 -5.01 -5.48
N GLY A 310 -6.82 -4.68 -5.40
CA GLY A 310 -7.85 -5.59 -4.89
C GLY A 310 -7.63 -6.06 -3.45
N ARG A 311 -7.00 -5.24 -2.59
CA ARG A 311 -6.88 -5.56 -1.17
C ARG A 311 -8.27 -5.46 -0.54
N THR A 312 -8.70 -6.51 0.16
CA THR A 312 -10.02 -6.62 0.80
C THR A 312 -10.30 -5.51 1.82
N ASN A 313 -9.25 -4.85 2.33
CA ASN A 313 -9.33 -3.74 3.30
C ASN A 313 -8.58 -2.47 2.81
N GLY A 314 -8.39 -2.31 1.49
CA GLY A 314 -7.76 -1.10 0.94
C GLY A 314 -8.76 0.06 0.80
N PRO A 315 -8.30 1.33 0.74
CA PRO A 315 -9.17 2.43 0.38
C PRO A 315 -9.75 2.17 -1.02
N GLU A 316 -11.06 2.27 -1.12
CA GLU A 316 -11.81 1.97 -2.34
C GLU A 316 -11.58 3.02 -3.44
N PHE A 317 -11.06 4.20 -3.06
CA PHE A 317 -10.67 5.30 -3.92
C PHE A 317 -9.38 5.95 -3.43
N PHE A 318 -8.53 6.38 -4.35
CA PHE A 318 -7.25 7.00 -4.04
C PHE A 318 -7.22 8.53 -4.22
N TYR A 319 -8.31 9.17 -4.63
CA TYR A 319 -8.43 10.64 -4.73
C TYR A 319 -8.94 11.27 -3.44
N ASP A 320 -8.73 12.59 -3.26
CA ASP A 320 -9.29 13.37 -2.14
C ASP A 320 -10.73 13.81 -2.46
N PRO A 321 -11.77 13.29 -1.76
CA PRO A 321 -13.16 13.63 -2.03
C PRO A 321 -13.47 15.12 -1.85
N LYS A 322 -12.81 15.81 -0.91
CA LYS A 322 -13.04 17.25 -0.66
C LYS A 322 -12.45 18.11 -1.77
N TYR A 323 -11.31 17.70 -2.30
CA TYR A 323 -10.72 18.34 -3.49
C TYR A 323 -11.62 18.09 -4.72
N ALA A 324 -12.03 16.85 -4.93
CA ALA A 324 -12.90 16.43 -6.01
C ALA A 324 -14.20 17.23 -6.05
N LEU A 325 -14.86 17.37 -4.91
CA LEU A 325 -16.12 18.10 -4.79
C LEU A 325 -15.96 19.59 -5.12
N ARG A 326 -14.95 20.26 -4.56
CA ARG A 326 -14.69 21.69 -4.85
C ARG A 326 -14.48 21.93 -6.35
N LEU A 327 -13.80 21.00 -7.02
CA LEU A 327 -13.53 21.12 -8.44
C LEU A 327 -14.77 20.86 -9.29
N CYS A 328 -15.53 19.80 -9.00
CA CYS A 328 -16.76 19.49 -9.72
C CYS A 328 -17.81 20.60 -9.57
N LEU A 329 -17.91 21.22 -8.38
CA LEU A 329 -18.78 22.38 -8.17
C LEU A 329 -18.34 23.61 -8.98
N LYS A 330 -17.02 23.85 -9.08
CA LYS A 330 -16.48 24.97 -9.88
C LYS A 330 -16.82 24.81 -11.37
N GLU A 331 -16.66 23.59 -11.90
CA GLU A 331 -16.93 23.27 -13.31
C GLU A 331 -18.41 22.89 -13.58
N LYS A 332 -19.30 23.03 -12.58
CA LYS A 332 -20.75 22.73 -12.64
C LYS A 332 -21.11 21.28 -13.04
N ARG A 333 -20.28 20.32 -12.66
CA ARG A 333 -20.47 18.87 -12.91
C ARG A 333 -21.38 18.23 -11.87
N MET A 334 -22.68 18.55 -11.92
CA MET A 334 -23.62 18.26 -10.84
C MET A 334 -23.83 16.76 -10.58
N ARG A 335 -23.89 15.91 -11.62
CA ARG A 335 -24.06 14.44 -11.46
C ARG A 335 -22.87 13.82 -10.73
N ALA A 336 -21.65 14.28 -11.03
CA ALA A 336 -20.45 13.84 -10.35
C ALA A 336 -20.43 14.30 -8.88
N CYS A 337 -20.90 15.52 -8.59
CA CYS A 337 -21.05 16.01 -7.23
C CYS A 337 -21.98 15.10 -6.41
N VAL A 338 -23.16 14.75 -6.93
CA VAL A 338 -24.12 13.85 -6.25
C VAL A 338 -23.45 12.54 -5.87
N HIS A 339 -22.71 11.94 -6.81
CA HIS A 339 -21.98 10.71 -6.55
C HIS A 339 -20.93 10.90 -5.44
N ILE A 340 -20.14 11.97 -5.48
CA ILE A 340 -19.12 12.26 -4.45
C ILE A 340 -19.76 12.48 -3.07
N TYR A 341 -20.89 13.19 -2.97
CA TYR A 341 -21.62 13.37 -1.71
C TYR A 341 -22.11 12.03 -1.16
N SER A 342 -22.65 11.17 -2.01
CA SER A 342 -23.04 9.80 -1.67
C SER A 342 -21.87 8.99 -1.10
N MET A 343 -20.69 9.07 -1.74
CA MET A 343 -19.46 8.42 -1.25
C MET A 343 -18.95 8.98 0.09
N MET A 344 -19.27 10.24 0.40
CA MET A 344 -18.91 10.88 1.66
C MET A 344 -19.94 10.63 2.78
N PHE A 345 -20.96 9.80 2.54
CA PHE A 345 -22.10 9.57 3.44
C PHE A 345 -22.92 10.85 3.77
N MET A 346 -22.82 11.86 2.92
CA MET A 346 -23.57 13.11 3.02
C MET A 346 -24.82 13.03 2.12
N HIS A 347 -25.74 12.14 2.50
CA HIS A 347 -26.91 11.81 1.67
C HIS A 347 -27.92 12.96 1.56
N GLU A 348 -28.04 13.82 2.60
CA GLU A 348 -28.95 14.97 2.57
C GLU A 348 -28.55 15.99 1.50
N GLU A 349 -27.26 16.32 1.44
CA GLU A 349 -26.68 17.20 0.43
C GLU A 349 -26.69 16.56 -0.96
N ALA A 350 -26.44 15.24 -1.04
CA ALA A 350 -26.51 14.49 -2.29
C ALA A 350 -27.91 14.59 -2.91
N VAL A 351 -28.96 14.31 -2.13
CA VAL A 351 -30.36 14.39 -2.57
C VAL A 351 -30.75 15.83 -2.90
N ALA A 352 -30.37 16.81 -2.09
CA ALA A 352 -30.66 18.22 -2.36
C ALA A 352 -30.06 18.71 -3.70
N LEU A 353 -28.87 18.22 -4.07
CA LEU A 353 -28.25 18.53 -5.36
C LEU A 353 -28.81 17.67 -6.51
N ALA A 354 -29.14 16.40 -6.25
CA ALA A 354 -29.76 15.52 -7.23
C ALA A 354 -31.11 16.07 -7.69
N LEU A 355 -31.92 16.60 -6.77
CA LEU A 355 -33.19 17.26 -7.06
C LEU A 355 -33.07 18.44 -8.03
N GLN A 356 -31.92 19.12 -8.09
CA GLN A 356 -31.69 20.21 -9.06
C GLN A 356 -31.37 19.70 -10.48
N VAL A 357 -30.96 18.44 -10.61
CA VAL A 357 -30.54 17.83 -11.87
C VAL A 357 -31.62 16.92 -12.43
N ASP A 358 -32.03 15.93 -11.63
CA ASP A 358 -32.95 14.87 -12.00
C ASP A 358 -33.60 14.25 -10.75
N PRO A 359 -34.93 14.31 -10.59
CA PRO A 359 -35.62 13.70 -9.45
C PRO A 359 -35.48 12.17 -9.41
N GLU A 360 -35.27 11.49 -10.55
CA GLU A 360 -35.06 10.04 -10.59
C GLU A 360 -33.73 9.64 -9.95
N LEU A 361 -32.69 10.46 -10.14
CA LEU A 361 -31.40 10.28 -9.47
C LEU A 361 -31.53 10.48 -7.96
N ALA A 362 -32.36 11.43 -7.52
CA ALA A 362 -32.60 11.70 -6.11
C ALA A 362 -33.29 10.51 -5.41
N MET A 363 -34.25 9.85 -6.08
CA MET A 363 -34.89 8.62 -5.59
C MET A 363 -33.88 7.49 -5.47
N ALA A 364 -33.06 7.27 -6.51
CA ALA A 364 -32.02 6.24 -6.49
C ALA A 364 -30.96 6.44 -5.40
N GLU A 365 -30.61 7.69 -5.05
CA GLU A 365 -29.70 7.97 -3.91
C GLU A 365 -30.39 7.76 -2.56
N ALA A 366 -31.69 8.06 -2.44
CA ALA A 366 -32.44 7.84 -1.22
C ALA A 366 -32.62 6.36 -0.89
N ASP A 367 -32.78 5.51 -1.92
CA ASP A 367 -32.89 4.05 -1.73
C ASP A 367 -31.60 3.35 -1.35
N LYS A 368 -30.44 3.95 -1.62
CA LYS A 368 -29.15 3.37 -1.19
C LYS A 368 -28.97 3.35 0.33
N VAL A 369 -29.72 4.17 1.06
CA VAL A 369 -29.63 4.26 2.52
C VAL A 369 -30.56 3.20 3.13
N GLU A 370 -30.09 1.96 3.23
CA GLU A 370 -30.86 0.84 3.81
C GLU A 370 -30.70 0.71 5.33
N ASP A 371 -29.58 1.18 5.90
CA ASP A 371 -29.25 0.96 7.31
C ASP A 371 -29.95 1.92 8.30
N ASP A 372 -30.41 3.08 7.81
CA ASP A 372 -31.02 4.14 8.64
C ASP A 372 -32.39 4.55 8.08
N GLU A 373 -33.44 3.92 8.61
CA GLU A 373 -34.84 4.15 8.26
C GLU A 373 -35.28 5.60 8.52
N ASP A 374 -34.78 6.25 9.58
CA ASP A 374 -35.15 7.63 9.93
C ASP A 374 -34.55 8.63 8.93
N LEU A 375 -33.27 8.44 8.58
CA LEU A 375 -32.61 9.23 7.55
C LEU A 375 -33.24 8.97 6.18
N ARG A 376 -33.50 7.72 5.83
CA ARG A 376 -34.19 7.33 4.58
C ARG A 376 -35.56 8.03 4.50
N LYS A 377 -36.34 7.99 5.58
CA LYS A 377 -37.64 8.70 5.66
C LYS A 377 -37.47 10.20 5.44
N LYS A 378 -36.47 10.83 6.07
CA LYS A 378 -36.18 12.26 5.91
C LYS A 378 -35.82 12.63 4.46
N LEU A 379 -34.98 11.82 3.80
CA LEU A 379 -34.59 12.02 2.39
C LEU A 379 -35.80 11.89 1.46
N TRP A 380 -36.62 10.86 1.65
CA TRP A 380 -37.84 10.65 0.88
C TRP A 380 -38.86 11.78 1.09
N LEU A 381 -38.97 12.34 2.29
CA LEU A 381 -39.77 13.55 2.54
C LEU A 381 -39.21 14.78 1.81
N MET A 382 -37.88 14.93 1.74
CA MET A 382 -37.26 16.02 0.97
C MET A 382 -37.56 15.89 -0.54
N VAL A 383 -37.49 14.66 -1.08
CA VAL A 383 -37.86 14.39 -2.47
C VAL A 383 -39.35 14.66 -2.69
N ALA A 384 -40.23 14.15 -1.82
CA ALA A 384 -41.67 14.35 -1.89
C ALA A 384 -42.04 15.84 -1.89
N LYS A 385 -41.47 16.61 -0.96
CA LYS A 385 -41.66 18.06 -0.86
C LYS A 385 -41.31 18.74 -2.17
N HIS A 386 -40.16 18.39 -2.75
CA HIS A 386 -39.69 18.99 -3.99
C HIS A 386 -40.56 18.64 -5.20
N VAL A 387 -40.94 17.37 -5.36
CA VAL A 387 -41.83 16.91 -6.44
C VAL A 387 -43.20 17.59 -6.37
N ILE A 388 -43.72 17.81 -5.16
CA ILE A 388 -45.03 18.45 -4.94
C ILE A 388 -44.97 19.97 -5.13
N GLU A 389 -43.90 20.64 -4.69
CA GLU A 389 -43.75 22.10 -4.75
C GLU A 389 -43.27 22.63 -6.12
N GLN A 390 -42.41 21.90 -6.83
CA GLN A 390 -41.79 22.40 -8.08
C GLN A 390 -42.67 22.25 -9.33
N GLU A 391 -43.52 21.21 -9.41
CA GLU A 391 -44.29 20.99 -10.63
C GLU A 391 -45.52 21.92 -10.70
N LYS A 392 -45.47 22.87 -11.64
CA LYS A 392 -46.60 23.72 -12.09
C LYS A 392 -47.70 22.92 -12.85
N GLY A 393 -47.89 21.65 -12.50
CA GLY A 393 -48.93 20.80 -13.04
C GLY A 393 -50.33 21.21 -12.55
N THR A 394 -51.37 20.62 -13.14
CA THR A 394 -52.71 20.75 -12.56
C THR A 394 -52.72 20.05 -11.20
N LYS A 395 -53.33 20.65 -10.17
CA LYS A 395 -53.31 20.16 -8.77
C LYS A 395 -53.62 18.66 -8.64
N ARG A 396 -54.50 18.14 -9.49
CA ARG A 396 -54.93 16.73 -9.51
C ARG A 396 -53.86 15.77 -10.00
N GLU A 397 -52.98 16.23 -10.87
CA GLU A 397 -51.87 15.45 -11.43
C GLU A 397 -50.73 15.32 -10.42
N ASN A 398 -50.43 16.40 -9.69
CA ASN A 398 -49.49 16.39 -8.56
C ASN A 398 -49.96 15.44 -7.44
N ILE A 399 -51.27 15.41 -7.15
CA ILE A 399 -51.86 14.47 -6.16
C ILE A 399 -51.73 13.02 -6.63
N ARG A 400 -52.04 12.71 -7.90
CA ARG A 400 -51.88 11.35 -8.44
C ARG A 400 -50.44 10.89 -8.46
N LYS A 401 -49.49 11.76 -8.82
CA LYS A 401 -48.06 11.47 -8.77
C LYS A 401 -47.57 11.27 -7.34
N ALA A 402 -48.02 12.07 -6.38
CA ALA A 402 -47.71 11.85 -4.96
C ALA A 402 -48.26 10.53 -4.43
N ILE A 403 -49.44 10.10 -4.89
CA ILE A 403 -50.01 8.77 -4.56
C ILE A 403 -49.22 7.64 -5.23
N ALA A 404 -48.73 7.83 -6.47
CA ALA A 404 -47.83 6.87 -7.12
C ALA A 404 -46.48 6.77 -6.38
N PHE A 405 -45.92 7.91 -5.99
CA PHE A 405 -44.70 8.02 -5.21
C PHE A 405 -44.83 7.34 -3.83
N LEU A 406 -45.96 7.52 -3.13
CA LEU A 406 -46.27 6.79 -1.88
C LEU A 406 -46.28 5.27 -2.07
N LYS A 407 -46.75 4.79 -3.22
CA LYS A 407 -46.73 3.35 -3.54
C LYS A 407 -45.32 2.85 -3.84
N GLU A 408 -44.44 3.68 -4.39
CA GLU A 408 -43.03 3.34 -4.64
C GLU A 408 -42.21 3.28 -3.36
N THR A 409 -42.60 4.00 -2.30
CA THR A 409 -41.91 4.01 -1.01
C THR A 409 -42.16 2.78 -0.10
N ASP A 410 -42.83 1.73 -0.58
CA ASP A 410 -43.07 0.46 0.12
C ASP A 410 -43.51 0.59 1.61
N GLY A 411 -44.28 1.63 1.94
CA GLY A 411 -44.80 1.86 3.29
C GLY A 411 -43.90 2.66 4.24
N LEU A 412 -42.74 3.16 3.78
CA LEU A 412 -41.86 4.05 4.55
C LEU A 412 -42.52 5.40 4.86
N LEU A 413 -43.21 5.97 3.88
CA LEU A 413 -43.96 7.20 4.03
C LEU A 413 -45.45 6.92 4.22
N LYS A 414 -46.04 7.57 5.23
CA LYS A 414 -47.48 7.57 5.44
C LYS A 414 -48.11 8.76 4.75
N ILE A 415 -49.40 8.64 4.44
CA ILE A 415 -50.17 9.76 3.89
C ILE A 415 -50.13 10.99 4.82
N GLU A 416 -50.11 10.75 6.13
CA GLU A 416 -49.97 11.77 7.18
C GLU A 416 -48.73 12.65 7.01
N ASP A 417 -47.63 12.08 6.52
CA ASP A 417 -46.36 12.79 6.41
C ASP A 417 -46.33 13.73 5.19
N ILE A 418 -47.16 13.46 4.16
CA ILE A 418 -47.17 14.22 2.90
C ILE A 418 -48.29 15.28 2.88
N LEU A 419 -49.40 15.04 3.60
CA LEU A 419 -50.53 15.97 3.70
C LEU A 419 -50.12 17.44 4.02
N PRO A 420 -49.14 17.73 4.91
CA PRO A 420 -48.74 19.10 5.22
C PRO A 420 -48.13 19.88 4.05
N PHE A 421 -47.64 19.21 3.01
CA PHE A 421 -47.03 19.87 1.84
C PHE A 421 -48.08 20.36 0.83
N PHE A 422 -49.35 19.98 0.99
CA PHE A 422 -50.43 20.47 0.14
C PHE A 422 -51.07 21.73 0.73
N PRO A 423 -51.45 22.72 -0.11
CA PRO A 423 -52.11 23.92 0.37
C PRO A 423 -53.50 23.61 0.96
N ASP A 424 -53.95 24.41 1.94
CA ASP A 424 -55.20 24.29 2.71
C ASP A 424 -56.50 24.10 1.89
N PHE A 425 -56.46 24.36 0.58
CA PHE A 425 -57.59 24.27 -0.35
C PHE A 425 -57.63 22.98 -1.18
N ALA A 426 -56.79 21.99 -0.87
CA ALA A 426 -56.82 20.69 -1.52
C ALA A 426 -58.12 19.95 -1.14
N LEU A 427 -58.87 19.47 -2.15
CA LEU A 427 -60.11 18.73 -1.92
C LEU A 427 -59.75 17.33 -1.40
N ILE A 428 -60.25 17.00 -0.20
CA ILE A 428 -60.07 15.68 0.44
C ILE A 428 -60.55 14.53 -0.47
N ASP A 429 -61.50 14.80 -1.37
CA ASP A 429 -62.00 13.83 -2.34
C ASP A 429 -60.91 13.22 -3.22
N ASP A 430 -59.84 13.96 -3.54
CA ASP A 430 -58.73 13.45 -4.35
C ASP A 430 -57.82 12.48 -3.57
N PHE A 431 -57.90 12.46 -2.23
CA PHE A 431 -57.14 11.57 -1.35
C PHE A 431 -57.97 10.43 -0.76
N LYS A 432 -59.28 10.39 -1.03
CA LYS A 432 -60.23 9.45 -0.40
C LYS A 432 -59.77 8.00 -0.45
N GLU A 433 -59.36 7.52 -1.61
CA GLU A 433 -58.93 6.11 -1.78
C GLU A 433 -57.66 5.80 -0.98
N ALA A 434 -56.68 6.70 -0.99
CA ALA A 434 -55.43 6.52 -0.25
C ALA A 434 -55.66 6.57 1.27
N ILE A 435 -56.51 7.48 1.76
CA ILE A 435 -56.89 7.56 3.18
C ILE A 435 -57.65 6.29 3.61
N CYS A 436 -58.59 5.80 2.80
CA CYS A 436 -59.32 4.56 3.09
C CYS A 436 -58.35 3.37 3.20
N SER A 437 -57.39 3.24 2.28
CA SER A 437 -56.37 2.17 2.34
C SER A 437 -55.53 2.26 3.63
N SER A 438 -55.02 3.45 3.98
CA SER A 438 -54.23 3.62 5.20
C SER A 438 -55.04 3.32 6.47
N LEU A 439 -56.33 3.69 6.51
CA LEU A 439 -57.21 3.37 7.64
C LEU A 439 -57.48 1.87 7.76
N GLU A 440 -57.63 1.16 6.65
CA GLU A 440 -57.77 -0.30 6.64
C GLU A 440 -56.51 -0.98 7.21
N ASP A 441 -55.32 -0.49 6.87
CA ASP A 441 -54.07 -1.05 7.37
C ASP A 441 -53.85 -0.76 8.85
N TYR A 442 -54.21 0.43 9.33
CA TYR A 442 -54.23 0.72 10.78
C TYR A 442 -55.18 -0.20 11.54
N ASN A 443 -56.38 -0.46 11.00
CA ASN A 443 -57.31 -1.41 11.63
C ASN A 443 -56.72 -2.82 11.71
N LYS A 444 -56.04 -3.30 10.65
CA LYS A 444 -55.35 -4.60 10.68
C LYS A 444 -54.24 -4.64 11.74
N GLN A 445 -53.41 -3.60 11.81
CA GLN A 445 -52.34 -3.50 12.81
C GLN A 445 -52.91 -3.48 14.24
N ILE A 446 -54.01 -2.76 14.46
CA ILE A 446 -54.69 -2.74 15.76
C ILE A 446 -55.20 -4.13 16.15
N GLU A 447 -55.81 -4.87 15.21
CA GLU A 447 -56.27 -6.23 15.49
C GLU A 447 -55.11 -7.21 15.74
N GLN A 448 -53.99 -7.08 15.01
CA GLN A 448 -52.79 -7.87 15.28
C GLN A 448 -52.22 -7.57 16.67
N LEU A 449 -52.09 -6.30 17.04
CA LEU A 449 -51.56 -5.92 18.35
C LEU A 449 -52.49 -6.38 19.49
N LYS A 450 -53.81 -6.35 19.28
CA LYS A 450 -54.78 -6.92 20.24
C LYS A 450 -54.60 -8.43 20.39
N GLN A 451 -54.36 -9.14 19.29
CA GLN A 451 -54.11 -10.57 19.33
C GLN A 451 -52.81 -10.89 20.11
N GLU A 452 -51.72 -10.18 19.81
CA GLU A 452 -50.44 -10.33 20.52
C GLU A 452 -50.58 -10.01 22.01
N MET A 453 -51.34 -8.98 22.37
CA MET A 453 -51.63 -8.62 23.76
C MET A 453 -52.44 -9.73 24.47
N ASN A 454 -53.43 -10.32 23.82
CA ASN A 454 -54.23 -11.41 24.37
C ASN A 454 -53.36 -12.66 24.59
N ASP A 455 -52.50 -13.00 23.63
CA ASP A 455 -51.60 -14.16 23.71
C ASP A 455 -50.57 -13.98 24.84
N ALA A 456 -50.00 -12.78 24.97
CA ALA A 456 -49.10 -12.46 26.09
C ALA A 456 -49.82 -12.51 27.45
N THR A 457 -51.07 -12.05 27.51
CA THR A 457 -51.88 -12.11 28.74
C THR A 457 -52.19 -13.55 29.13
N HIS A 458 -52.58 -14.38 28.17
CA HIS A 458 -52.81 -15.81 28.39
C HIS A 458 -51.52 -16.53 28.84
N GLY A 459 -50.38 -16.18 28.25
CA GLY A 459 -49.07 -16.67 28.70
C GLY A 459 -48.77 -16.29 30.15
N ALA A 460 -49.01 -15.04 30.52
CA ALA A 460 -48.81 -14.57 31.90
C ALA A 460 -49.75 -15.27 32.89
N ASP A 461 -51.01 -15.50 32.54
CA ASP A 461 -51.97 -16.22 33.39
C ASP A 461 -51.58 -17.69 33.59
N ASN A 462 -51.08 -18.36 32.54
CA ASN A 462 -50.52 -19.71 32.67
C ASN A 462 -49.36 -19.74 33.67
N ILE A 463 -48.43 -18.78 33.58
CA ILE A 463 -47.30 -18.69 34.51
C ILE A 463 -47.78 -18.45 35.95
N ARG A 464 -48.78 -17.57 36.16
CA ARG A 464 -49.36 -17.35 37.50
C ARG A 464 -49.99 -18.62 38.06
N ASN A 465 -50.71 -19.38 37.23
CA ASN A 465 -51.31 -20.65 37.61
C ASN A 465 -50.22 -21.67 37.98
N ASP A 466 -49.15 -21.77 37.21
CA ASP A 466 -48.01 -22.65 37.49
C ASP A 466 -47.33 -22.28 38.82
N ILE A 467 -47.08 -20.99 39.08
CA ILE A 467 -46.52 -20.51 40.36
C ILE A 467 -47.44 -20.88 41.53
N SER A 468 -48.75 -20.69 41.38
CA SER A 468 -49.73 -21.05 42.41
C SER A 468 -49.72 -22.56 42.72
N SER A 469 -49.54 -23.39 41.69
CA SER A 469 -49.43 -24.84 41.84
C SER A 469 -48.12 -25.27 42.50
N LEU A 470 -47.02 -24.58 42.20
CA LEU A 470 -45.70 -24.83 42.80
C LEU A 470 -45.70 -24.49 44.30
N ALA A 471 -46.35 -23.40 44.69
CA ALA A 471 -46.47 -22.99 46.09
C ALA A 471 -47.26 -23.99 46.96
N GLN A 472 -48.10 -24.83 46.36
CA GLN A 472 -48.91 -25.85 47.08
C GLN A 472 -48.23 -27.22 47.17
N ARG A 473 -47.01 -27.39 46.64
CA ARG A 473 -46.27 -28.66 46.74
C ARG A 473 -45.76 -28.86 48.17
N TYR A 474 -46.10 -30.00 48.76
CA TYR A 474 -45.57 -30.46 50.04
C TYR A 474 -44.88 -31.81 49.84
N ALA A 475 -43.81 -32.07 50.58
CA ALA A 475 -43.17 -33.37 50.67
C ALA A 475 -43.48 -33.98 52.05
N VAL A 476 -43.89 -35.24 52.08
CA VAL A 476 -44.16 -35.98 53.33
C VAL A 476 -42.90 -36.78 53.66
N ILE A 477 -42.34 -36.54 54.85
CA ILE A 477 -41.11 -37.20 55.35
C ILE A 477 -41.51 -38.15 56.47
N GLU A 478 -41.04 -39.40 56.41
CA GLU A 478 -41.32 -40.38 57.47
C GLU A 478 -40.37 -40.18 58.66
N HIS A 479 -40.83 -40.51 59.88
CA HIS A 479 -40.06 -40.31 61.12
C HIS A 479 -38.75 -41.10 61.18
N ASP A 480 -38.67 -42.21 60.43
CA ASP A 480 -37.52 -43.10 60.35
C ASP A 480 -36.65 -42.86 59.11
N GLU A 481 -36.97 -41.84 58.30
CA GLU A 481 -36.25 -41.54 57.06
C GLU A 481 -34.78 -41.15 57.36
N GLY A 482 -33.87 -41.85 56.67
CA GLY A 482 -32.43 -41.72 56.87
C GLY A 482 -31.78 -40.84 55.80
N CYS A 483 -30.72 -40.13 56.18
CA CYS A 483 -29.91 -39.37 55.25
C CYS A 483 -29.18 -40.31 54.29
N GLY A 484 -29.27 -40.06 52.98
CA GLY A 484 -28.68 -40.91 51.95
C GLY A 484 -27.15 -41.11 52.06
N VAL A 485 -26.41 -40.15 52.62
CA VAL A 485 -24.94 -40.23 52.78
C VAL A 485 -24.50 -40.92 54.08
N CYS A 486 -25.09 -40.55 55.23
CA CYS A 486 -24.61 -41.03 56.55
C CYS A 486 -25.48 -42.12 57.19
N GLY A 487 -26.65 -42.43 56.62
CA GLY A 487 -27.58 -43.46 57.11
C GLY A 487 -28.25 -43.13 58.46
N ARG A 488 -28.00 -41.95 59.05
CA ARG A 488 -28.64 -41.50 60.30
C ARG A 488 -30.00 -40.87 59.99
N LYS A 489 -30.96 -41.02 60.92
CA LYS A 489 -32.29 -40.39 60.81
C LYS A 489 -32.17 -38.88 60.65
N ILE A 490 -32.92 -38.32 59.70
CA ILE A 490 -32.79 -36.90 59.31
C ILE A 490 -33.19 -35.96 60.45
N LEU A 491 -34.24 -36.34 61.18
CA LEU A 491 -34.80 -35.58 62.29
C LEU A 491 -34.01 -35.76 63.61
N THR A 492 -33.02 -36.65 63.67
CA THR A 492 -32.25 -36.92 64.91
C THR A 492 -30.95 -36.14 64.93
N VAL A 493 -30.79 -35.28 65.94
CA VAL A 493 -29.55 -34.50 66.18
C VAL A 493 -28.43 -35.46 66.62
N GLY A 494 -27.58 -35.89 65.68
CA GLY A 494 -26.46 -36.80 65.91
C GLY A 494 -25.10 -36.11 65.75
N GLY A 495 -24.44 -35.84 66.87
CA GLY A 495 -23.24 -35.00 66.97
C GLY A 495 -21.98 -35.52 66.27
N THR A 496 -21.28 -34.58 65.63
CA THR A 496 -19.83 -34.54 65.46
C THR A 496 -19.41 -33.08 65.22
N SER A 497 -19.37 -32.28 66.28
CA SER A 497 -18.54 -31.08 66.43
C SER A 497 -18.58 -30.72 67.91
N GLN A 498 -17.48 -30.98 68.61
CA GLN A 498 -17.28 -30.51 69.97
C GLN A 498 -17.18 -28.98 69.95
N MET A 499 -18.27 -28.29 70.29
CA MET A 499 -18.21 -27.07 71.09
C MET A 499 -19.59 -26.73 71.67
N THR A 500 -19.57 -26.53 72.99
CA THR A 500 -20.59 -25.91 73.84
C THR A 500 -21.81 -26.78 74.22
N ARG A 501 -21.63 -27.51 75.34
CA ARG A 501 -22.73 -28.02 76.18
C ARG A 501 -23.54 -26.85 76.75
N GLY A 502 -24.83 -26.79 76.43
CA GLY A 502 -25.83 -26.00 77.13
C GLY A 502 -27.15 -26.77 77.17
N TYR A 503 -27.64 -27.06 78.37
CA TYR A 503 -28.88 -27.79 78.61
C TYR A 503 -30.10 -26.94 78.21
N THR A 504 -30.67 -27.16 77.02
CA THR A 504 -32.10 -27.01 76.73
C THR A 504 -32.46 -27.90 75.54
N ALA A 505 -33.50 -28.72 75.69
CA ALA A 505 -33.93 -29.72 74.72
C ALA A 505 -34.92 -29.15 73.70
N VAL A 506 -34.57 -28.08 73.00
CA VAL A 506 -35.10 -27.68 71.67
C VAL A 506 -34.05 -26.75 71.06
N GLY A 507 -32.92 -27.32 70.64
CA GLY A 507 -31.99 -26.60 69.76
C GLY A 507 -32.55 -26.50 68.34
N PRO A 508 -32.12 -25.53 67.51
CA PRO A 508 -32.59 -25.40 66.14
C PRO A 508 -32.33 -26.70 65.37
N MET A 509 -33.36 -27.22 64.69
CA MET A 509 -33.19 -28.41 63.84
C MET A 509 -32.10 -28.15 62.80
N ALA A 510 -31.24 -29.14 62.59
CA ALA A 510 -30.22 -29.04 61.56
C ALA A 510 -30.89 -28.95 60.19
N PRO A 511 -30.46 -28.02 59.30
CA PRO A 511 -31.05 -27.91 57.97
C PRO A 511 -30.85 -29.21 57.19
N PHE A 512 -31.88 -29.61 56.45
CA PHE A 512 -31.90 -30.79 55.61
C PHE A 512 -32.57 -30.46 54.28
N TYR A 513 -32.19 -31.18 53.23
CA TYR A 513 -32.76 -31.02 51.89
C TYR A 513 -33.55 -32.27 51.53
N VAL A 514 -34.70 -32.07 50.90
CA VAL A 514 -35.51 -33.14 50.32
C VAL A 514 -35.67 -32.85 48.85
N PHE A 515 -35.23 -33.78 48.01
CA PHE A 515 -35.37 -33.66 46.57
C PHE A 515 -36.73 -34.21 46.11
N PRO A 516 -37.27 -33.74 44.97
CA PRO A 516 -38.53 -34.26 44.41
C PRO A 516 -38.53 -35.76 44.11
N CYS A 517 -37.36 -36.41 44.04
CA CYS A 517 -37.22 -37.86 43.89
C CYS A 517 -37.42 -38.65 45.20
N GLY A 518 -37.65 -37.96 46.33
CA GLY A 518 -37.83 -38.58 47.64
C GLY A 518 -36.53 -38.85 48.41
N HIS A 519 -35.36 -38.50 47.86
CA HIS A 519 -34.11 -38.59 48.61
C HIS A 519 -33.94 -37.38 49.53
N ALA A 520 -33.56 -37.65 50.77
CA ALA A 520 -33.38 -36.63 51.79
C ALA A 520 -31.98 -36.72 52.43
N PHE A 521 -31.40 -35.55 52.70
CA PHE A 521 -30.00 -35.42 53.14
C PHE A 521 -29.85 -34.34 54.21
N HIS A 522 -28.96 -34.54 55.18
CA HIS A 522 -28.49 -33.43 56.03
C HIS A 522 -27.71 -32.42 55.18
N ALA A 523 -27.89 -31.12 55.42
CA ALA A 523 -27.19 -30.07 54.67
C ALA A 523 -25.67 -30.27 54.62
N GLN A 524 -25.06 -30.57 55.78
CA GLN A 524 -23.61 -30.79 55.86
C GLN A 524 -23.16 -32.06 55.13
N CYS A 525 -23.99 -33.12 55.13
CA CYS A 525 -23.69 -34.36 54.41
C CYS A 525 -23.79 -34.15 52.90
N LEU A 526 -24.77 -33.36 52.46
CA LEU A 526 -24.96 -33.02 51.06
C LEU A 526 -23.81 -32.16 50.52
N ILE A 527 -23.40 -31.13 51.27
CA ILE A 527 -22.23 -30.30 50.94
C ILE A 527 -20.98 -31.16 50.83
N ALA A 528 -20.71 -32.01 51.84
CA ALA A 528 -19.54 -32.89 51.84
C ALA A 528 -19.55 -33.87 50.65
N HIS A 529 -20.73 -34.36 50.25
CA HIS A 529 -20.85 -35.24 49.10
C HIS A 529 -20.59 -34.51 47.78
N ILE A 530 -21.20 -33.35 47.56
CA ILE A 530 -21.06 -32.55 46.34
C ILE A 530 -19.64 -32.02 46.19
N THR A 531 -19.02 -31.55 47.27
CA THR A 531 -17.61 -31.10 47.24
C THR A 531 -16.61 -32.23 46.98
N ARG A 532 -16.97 -33.48 47.32
CA ARG A 532 -16.13 -34.65 47.01
C ARG A 532 -16.25 -35.10 45.55
N CYS A 533 -17.43 -34.97 44.96
CA CYS A 533 -17.75 -35.59 43.66
C CYS A 533 -17.91 -34.56 42.51
N GLY A 534 -18.00 -33.27 42.85
CA GLY A 534 -18.14 -32.16 41.90
C GLY A 534 -16.81 -31.66 41.35
N ASP A 535 -16.89 -30.75 40.38
CA ASP A 535 -15.73 -30.14 39.75
C ASP A 535 -14.99 -29.21 40.74
N GLN A 536 -13.65 -29.14 40.63
CA GLN A 536 -12.82 -28.43 41.61
C GLN A 536 -13.19 -26.93 41.76
N THR A 537 -13.63 -26.28 40.70
CA THR A 537 -14.12 -24.90 40.71
C THR A 537 -15.45 -24.74 41.43
N GLN A 538 -16.37 -25.71 41.31
CA GLN A 538 -17.64 -25.72 42.03
C GLN A 538 -17.41 -26.02 43.52
N ALA A 539 -16.50 -26.93 43.85
CA ALA A 539 -16.13 -27.22 45.23
C ALA A 539 -15.50 -26.01 45.93
N GLU A 540 -14.57 -25.31 45.27
CA GLU A 540 -13.96 -24.07 45.78
C GLU A 540 -15.01 -22.97 46.00
N TYR A 541 -15.95 -22.81 45.06
CA TYR A 541 -17.04 -21.84 45.18
C TYR A 541 -17.97 -22.12 46.35
N ILE A 542 -18.40 -23.39 46.52
CA ILE A 542 -19.28 -23.81 47.63
C ILE A 542 -18.57 -23.63 48.99
N LEU A 543 -17.28 -23.96 49.07
CA LEU A 543 -16.48 -23.78 50.29
C LEU A 543 -16.26 -22.30 50.63
N ASP A 544 -16.06 -21.44 49.63
CA ASP A 544 -15.95 -20.00 49.85
C ASP A 544 -17.28 -19.40 50.34
N LEU A 545 -18.41 -19.79 49.76
CA LEU A 545 -19.74 -19.41 50.24
C LEU A 545 -19.98 -19.87 51.69
N GLN A 546 -19.58 -21.09 52.04
CA GLN A 546 -19.68 -21.60 53.41
C GLN A 546 -18.79 -20.80 54.38
N LYS A 547 -17.58 -20.43 53.95
CA LYS A 547 -16.65 -19.61 54.73
C LYS A 547 -17.22 -18.21 54.97
N GLN A 548 -17.76 -17.57 53.94
CA GLN A 548 -18.41 -16.26 54.04
C GLN A 548 -19.61 -16.29 54.99
N LEU A 549 -20.46 -17.32 54.92
CA LEU A 549 -21.59 -17.49 55.85
C LEU A 549 -21.15 -17.74 57.30
N THR A 550 -20.03 -18.45 57.50
CA THR A 550 -19.48 -18.70 58.85
C THR A 550 -18.85 -17.44 59.45
N LEU A 551 -18.20 -16.62 58.62
CA LEU A 551 -17.64 -15.32 59.02
C LEU A 551 -18.74 -14.34 59.42
N LEU A 552 -19.78 -14.16 58.59
CA LEU A 552 -20.95 -13.34 58.93
C LEU A 552 -21.71 -13.87 60.17
N GLY A 553 -21.79 -15.19 60.34
CA GLY A 553 -22.45 -15.81 61.49
C GLY A 553 -21.71 -15.58 62.83
N ASN A 554 -20.39 -15.40 62.80
CA ASN A 554 -19.60 -15.05 63.99
C ASN A 554 -19.67 -13.55 64.31
N GLU A 555 -19.70 -12.67 63.31
CA GLU A 555 -19.87 -11.23 63.50
C GLU A 555 -21.22 -10.86 64.16
N MET A 556 -22.29 -11.63 63.91
CA MET A 556 -23.57 -11.50 64.60
C MET A 556 -23.56 -11.99 66.05
N ARG A 557 -22.63 -12.89 66.45
CA ARG A 557 -22.56 -13.43 67.82
C ARG A 557 -21.76 -12.53 68.78
N ASP A 558 -20.84 -11.73 68.26
CA ASP A 558 -20.08 -10.74 69.06
C ASP A 558 -20.84 -9.41 69.26
N SER A 559 -21.97 -9.23 68.56
CA SER A 559 -22.88 -8.08 68.69
C SER A 559 -24.02 -8.36 69.69
N ASN A 560 -23.69 -8.62 70.95
CA ASN A 560 -24.68 -8.56 72.03
C ASN A 560 -24.97 -7.09 72.37
N GLY A 561 -25.98 -6.50 71.73
CA GLY A 561 -26.44 -5.16 72.10
C GLY A 561 -27.58 -4.61 71.24
N THR A 562 -28.79 -4.65 71.80
CA THR A 562 -29.96 -3.81 71.49
C THR A 562 -30.72 -4.13 70.19
N ILE A 563 -31.82 -4.86 70.35
CA ILE A 563 -32.85 -5.06 69.32
C ILE A 563 -33.79 -3.85 69.40
N THR A 564 -33.77 -2.97 68.41
CA THR A 564 -34.92 -2.11 68.09
C THR A 564 -35.73 -2.83 67.01
N GLU A 565 -36.88 -3.35 67.43
CA GLU A 565 -37.91 -3.91 66.55
C GLU A 565 -38.49 -2.77 65.70
N GLU A 566 -38.02 -2.58 64.46
CA GLU A 566 -38.76 -1.87 63.40
C GLU A 566 -37.97 -1.90 62.07
N GLU A 567 -37.78 -3.07 61.45
CA GLU A 567 -37.56 -3.14 60.00
C GLU A 567 -38.29 -4.32 59.37
N SER A 568 -38.79 -4.05 58.16
CA SER A 568 -39.90 -4.68 57.50
C SER A 568 -39.53 -5.87 56.60
N ILE A 569 -40.45 -6.83 56.62
CA ILE A 569 -40.71 -8.11 55.92
C ILE A 569 -40.25 -8.31 54.44
N THR A 570 -39.43 -7.46 53.80
CA THR A 570 -39.00 -7.70 52.39
C THR A 570 -37.55 -7.34 52.05
N SER A 571 -36.69 -7.02 53.02
CA SER A 571 -35.25 -6.92 52.77
C SER A 571 -34.56 -8.24 53.08
N MET A 572 -34.23 -9.03 52.06
CA MET A 572 -33.36 -10.21 52.26
C MET A 572 -32.03 -9.74 52.83
N THR A 573 -31.67 -10.24 54.01
CA THR A 573 -30.37 -9.92 54.61
C THR A 573 -29.26 -10.43 53.68
N PRO A 574 -28.06 -9.83 53.67
CA PRO A 574 -26.95 -10.33 52.86
C PRO A 574 -26.63 -11.80 53.18
N ALA A 575 -26.87 -12.24 54.41
CA ALA A 575 -26.76 -13.65 54.80
C ALA A 575 -27.80 -14.54 54.10
N ASP A 576 -29.03 -14.06 53.88
CA ASP A 576 -30.08 -14.84 53.20
C ASP A 576 -29.85 -14.94 51.69
N LYS A 577 -29.26 -13.90 51.07
CA LYS A 577 -28.82 -13.97 49.67
C LYS A 577 -27.71 -15.01 49.46
N LEU A 578 -26.73 -15.04 50.37
CA LEU A 578 -25.65 -16.02 50.35
C LEU A 578 -26.18 -17.44 50.61
N ARG A 579 -27.18 -17.59 51.50
CA ARG A 579 -27.86 -18.88 51.70
C ARG A 579 -28.60 -19.36 50.45
N LEU A 580 -29.35 -18.49 49.78
CA LEU A 580 -30.01 -18.86 48.52
C LEU A 580 -29.02 -19.27 47.43
N GLN A 581 -27.90 -18.55 47.28
CA GLN A 581 -26.85 -18.93 46.33
C GLN A 581 -26.20 -20.27 46.67
N LEU A 582 -26.03 -20.55 47.97
CA LEU A 582 -25.54 -21.83 48.44
C LEU A 582 -26.58 -22.94 48.19
N ASP A 583 -27.87 -22.67 48.43
CA ASP A 583 -28.98 -23.59 48.16
C ASP A 583 -29.10 -23.91 46.67
N ASP A 584 -29.02 -22.90 45.79
CA ASP A 584 -29.05 -23.08 44.33
C ASP A 584 -27.87 -23.94 43.83
N ALA A 585 -26.67 -23.74 44.40
CA ALA A 585 -25.50 -24.51 44.02
C ALA A 585 -25.59 -25.99 44.47
N ILE A 586 -26.13 -26.24 45.66
CA ILE A 586 -26.17 -27.58 46.28
C ILE A 586 -27.42 -28.37 45.86
N ALA A 587 -28.56 -27.71 45.72
CA ALA A 587 -29.86 -28.35 45.50
C ALA A 587 -30.31 -28.34 44.02
N SER A 588 -29.41 -27.96 43.09
CA SER A 588 -29.67 -27.99 41.64
C SER A 588 -30.02 -29.38 41.11
N GLU A 589 -29.38 -30.42 41.63
CA GLU A 589 -29.66 -31.82 41.29
C GLU A 589 -29.53 -32.76 42.49
N CYS A 590 -30.24 -33.88 42.45
CA CYS A 590 -30.11 -34.91 43.48
C CYS A 590 -28.82 -35.71 43.25
N PRO A 591 -27.90 -35.83 44.22
CA PRO A 591 -26.64 -36.54 44.03
C PRO A 591 -26.77 -38.01 43.61
N PHE A 592 -27.90 -38.67 43.92
CA PHE A 592 -28.14 -40.09 43.61
C PHE A 592 -28.95 -40.32 42.33
N CYS A 593 -29.63 -39.30 41.81
CA CYS A 593 -30.48 -39.42 40.62
C CYS A 593 -30.01 -38.53 39.46
N GLY A 594 -29.06 -37.63 39.70
CA GLY A 594 -28.53 -36.67 38.74
C GLY A 594 -27.21 -37.11 38.12
N ASP A 595 -26.57 -36.16 37.45
CA ASP A 595 -25.35 -36.37 36.67
C ASP A 595 -24.15 -36.72 37.57
N LEU A 596 -24.14 -36.26 38.82
CA LEU A 596 -23.10 -36.62 39.81
C LEU A 596 -22.97 -38.14 39.99
N MET A 597 -24.08 -38.87 40.09
CA MET A 597 -24.07 -40.34 40.21
C MET A 597 -23.53 -41.00 38.92
N ILE A 598 -23.87 -40.44 37.75
CA ILE A 598 -23.42 -40.96 36.46
C ILE A 598 -21.90 -40.79 36.33
N ARG A 599 -21.35 -39.67 36.77
CA ARG A 599 -19.90 -39.41 36.76
C ARG A 599 -19.13 -40.39 37.65
N GLU A 600 -19.69 -40.79 38.80
CA GLU A 600 -19.07 -41.75 39.71
C GLU A 600 -18.85 -43.15 39.08
N ILE A 601 -19.66 -43.56 38.10
CA ILE A 601 -19.49 -44.85 37.39
C ILE A 601 -18.13 -44.94 36.68
N SER A 602 -17.57 -43.80 36.29
CA SER A 602 -16.27 -43.73 35.61
C SER A 602 -15.06 -43.78 36.54
N LEU A 603 -15.27 -43.72 37.87
CA LEU A 603 -14.21 -43.79 38.86
C LEU A 603 -13.80 -45.25 39.13
N PRO A 604 -12.50 -45.53 39.32
CA PRO A 604 -12.05 -46.87 39.69
C PRO A 604 -12.61 -47.27 41.06
N PHE A 605 -13.06 -48.52 41.17
CA PHE A 605 -13.60 -49.10 42.42
C PHE A 605 -12.66 -49.00 43.62
N VAL A 606 -11.35 -48.91 43.37
CA VAL A 606 -10.33 -48.65 44.40
C VAL A 606 -9.71 -47.31 44.09
N LEU A 607 -9.87 -46.35 45.00
CA LEU A 607 -9.27 -45.03 44.84
C LEU A 607 -7.75 -45.12 45.01
N PRO A 608 -6.95 -44.24 44.38
CA PRO A 608 -5.50 -44.24 44.53
C PRO A 608 -5.02 -44.15 45.99
N ALA A 609 -5.80 -43.48 46.86
CA ALA A 609 -5.54 -43.41 48.30
C ALA A 609 -5.79 -44.74 49.05
N GLU A 610 -6.60 -45.62 48.48
CA GLU A 610 -6.93 -46.94 49.02
C GLU A 610 -6.07 -48.05 48.38
N ALA A 611 -5.24 -47.72 47.38
CA ALA A 611 -4.34 -48.67 46.72
C ALA A 611 -3.31 -49.27 47.70
N GLU A 612 -2.83 -48.48 48.66
CA GLU A 612 -1.96 -48.98 49.73
C GLU A 612 -2.68 -50.01 50.60
N TYR A 613 -3.93 -49.74 50.98
CA TYR A 613 -4.75 -50.70 51.73
C TYR A 613 -5.04 -51.94 50.89
N ALA A 614 -5.40 -51.80 49.60
CA ALA A 614 -5.61 -52.92 48.69
C ALA A 614 -4.34 -53.79 48.52
N SER A 615 -3.15 -53.19 48.49
CA SER A 615 -1.89 -53.93 48.41
C SER A 615 -1.61 -54.80 49.65
N THR A 616 -2.17 -54.45 50.82
CA THR A 616 -2.05 -55.30 52.02
C THR A 616 -2.88 -56.59 51.94
N TRP A 617 -3.80 -56.66 50.98
CA TRP A 617 -4.66 -57.83 50.71
C TRP A 617 -4.10 -58.69 49.56
N ASP A 618 -2.94 -58.36 48.99
CA ASP A 618 -2.35 -59.10 47.88
C ASP A 618 -1.56 -60.34 48.35
N ILE A 619 -2.02 -61.52 47.97
CA ILE A 619 -1.55 -62.83 48.48
C ILE A 619 -0.47 -63.44 47.55
N THR A 620 0.02 -62.71 46.54
CA THR A 620 0.81 -63.28 45.43
C THR A 620 2.29 -62.88 45.35
N ALA A 621 3.05 -63.00 46.45
CA ALA A 621 4.52 -63.05 46.40
C ALA A 621 5.08 -64.27 47.17
N PRO A 622 5.52 -65.35 46.50
CA PRO A 622 6.19 -66.47 47.17
C PRO A 622 7.70 -66.22 47.22
N GLN A 623 8.22 -65.79 48.37
CA GLN A 623 9.58 -66.13 48.78
C GLN A 623 9.51 -67.09 49.97
N PHE A 624 9.81 -68.35 49.67
CA PHE A 624 10.14 -69.38 50.64
C PHE A 624 11.25 -68.91 51.57
N LEU A 625 11.02 -68.96 52.89
CA LEU A 625 11.83 -69.70 53.85
C LEU A 625 11.24 -69.56 55.27
N GLY A 626 10.94 -70.70 55.90
CA GLY A 626 11.11 -70.83 57.36
C GLY A 626 9.88 -70.79 58.25
N GLY A 627 8.89 -71.64 57.98
CA GLY A 627 8.13 -72.37 59.00
C GLY A 627 7.23 -71.57 59.96
N GLN A 628 5.92 -71.81 59.88
CA GLN A 628 5.23 -72.61 60.89
C GLN A 628 3.81 -72.92 60.44
N LYS A 629 3.37 -74.11 60.81
CA LYS A 629 2.16 -74.79 60.35
C LYS A 629 0.90 -74.02 60.75
N SER A 630 0.04 -73.78 59.78
CA SER A 630 -1.37 -73.47 59.94
C SER A 630 -2.11 -74.61 60.64
N LEU A 631 -2.84 -74.30 61.71
CA LEU A 631 -4.00 -75.08 62.15
C LEU A 631 -5.27 -74.38 61.63
N PRO A 632 -6.23 -75.12 61.06
CA PRO A 632 -7.45 -74.54 60.52
C PRO A 632 -8.49 -74.39 61.63
N ILE A 633 -9.27 -73.31 61.61
CA ILE A 633 -10.55 -73.27 62.32
C ILE A 633 -11.66 -73.25 61.29
N VAL A 634 -12.45 -74.31 61.42
CA VAL A 634 -13.73 -74.62 60.79
C VAL A 634 -14.79 -73.69 61.38
N ILE A 635 -15.53 -73.05 60.47
CA ILE A 635 -16.87 -72.42 60.54
C ILE A 635 -17.27 -71.80 61.88
#